data_AF-Q6LJW6-F1
#
_entry.id   AF-Q6LJW6-F1
#
_cell.length_a   1.000
_cell.length_b   1.000
_cell.length_c   1.000
_cell.angle_alpha   90.00
_cell.angle_beta   90.00
_cell.angle_gamma   90.00
#
_symmetry.space_group_name_H-M   'P 1'
#
loop_
_entity.id
_entity.type
_entity.pdbx_description
1 polymer ?
#
loop_
_entity_poly.entity_id
_entity_poly.type
_entity_poly.pdbx_seq_one_letter_code
_entity_poly.pdbx_strand_id
1 'polypeptide(L)'
;MACAITGMLMAGMASTAYAAPTHDKNVIGYITQWEAWKGPNAGFSVKGEATHLNVDMDIYSILNFSFFGVAKDGSLHSGDLRNKSIYQPNAVQEPGPLLHPDVYSSWDFDILWGELEYVHQYPGNEAWEADSLRKIQEQGFVKSGSGWLHVPTGVQGQFPIPLKKAGGAPGLIDLAHQKGVKVMASLGGWSMSKHFPEMAADPVKKARFLADIDKVMSLGFDGIDIDWEYPGFGGMNFAGSPEDYANFELLMEDIRERIGPNKLLTAAFSASTAKLEGYDWNRLVASMDSFNMMTYDLNGGWSNVAGHNAPLYPYPEEEYQGLNLDTLRTWMAQKGIPSNKINFGAAFYGRGVQTSEATAYVGAPTEKRTVNFGVDGPTLSSADLDNWKEFEGQPNYNYILQTGGWEHKWDAAAEVPYAVKGKYFLSYDDVPSIEKKAQYIVDNDLGGVIVWQVHGDIKCEGTFISHGTKLKECTKLSSPLAEAIDRVFSAGTVPNAAPVLSVPTAQVVDSGQTVSFSVSATDTDGDALSFTATNATVVDNGNGSATVTYQAVNTATDTQVIVTVSVSDGRKSVIKDVVVNVKGSGVVENVPPVLTTPASVTVDSGKTVVISVSAQDADGDTLAYSSSVGTVAVTATGADITVTAPITQVDTTIDVLVTVNDGQASDVATVIVNVKAESGTGGDTTWNADAIYNTGDTVLFGGVKYTAQWWTKGDQPGSSSAWVEFNDGTTGEWKADKAYTAGDQTTFNGVTYKAKWWTKGDQPGNAGGPWEQV
;
A
#
# COMPACT_ATOMS: atom_id res chain seq x y z
N MET A 1 23.27 43.29 11.69
CA MET A 1 23.67 43.16 10.28
C MET A 1 23.93 41.67 10.05
N ALA A 2 22.94 40.95 9.55
CA ALA A 2 23.06 39.51 9.28
C ALA A 2 22.19 39.23 8.05
N CYS A 3 22.85 38.76 6.99
CA CYS A 3 22.29 38.47 5.69
C CYS A 3 21.70 37.06 5.72
N ALA A 4 20.43 36.92 5.33
CA ALA A 4 19.78 35.62 5.15
C ALA A 4 20.08 35.09 3.74
N ILE A 5 20.57 33.86 3.66
CA ILE A 5 20.66 33.10 2.41
C ILE A 5 19.53 32.06 2.45
N THR A 6 18.54 32.26 1.59
CA THR A 6 17.41 31.35 1.36
C THR A 6 17.86 30.26 0.39
N GLY A 7 17.87 29.00 0.84
CA GLY A 7 18.07 27.83 -0.01
C GLY A 7 16.74 27.38 -0.62
N MET A 8 16.68 27.32 -1.96
CA MET A 8 15.60 26.73 -2.75
C MET A 8 15.49 25.22 -2.46
N LEU A 9 14.36 24.79 -1.90
CA LEU A 9 13.88 23.41 -2.06
C LEU A 9 13.07 23.36 -3.37
N MET A 10 13.51 22.54 -4.33
CA MET A 10 12.62 22.11 -5.41
C MET A 10 11.61 21.11 -4.86
N ALA A 11 10.41 21.61 -4.53
CA ALA A 11 9.22 20.79 -4.43
C ALA A 11 8.52 20.81 -5.80
N GLY A 12 8.47 19.65 -6.44
CA GLY A 12 7.84 19.47 -7.74
C GLY A 12 7.38 18.04 -7.91
N MET A 13 6.41 17.61 -7.11
CA MET A 13 5.53 16.49 -7.47
C MET A 13 4.15 17.07 -7.69
N ALA A 14 3.79 17.21 -8.96
CA ALA A 14 2.47 17.60 -9.40
C ALA A 14 1.46 16.57 -8.90
N SER A 15 0.52 17.01 -8.07
CA SER A 15 -0.69 16.27 -7.76
C SER A 15 -1.51 16.14 -9.05
N THR A 16 -1.60 14.93 -9.59
CA THR A 16 -2.42 14.62 -10.76
C THR A 16 -3.90 14.66 -10.36
N ALA A 17 -4.61 15.72 -10.76
CA ALA A 17 -6.06 15.84 -10.59
C ALA A 17 -6.78 15.21 -11.80
N TYR A 18 -7.38 14.05 -11.59
CA TYR A 18 -8.28 13.39 -12.54
C TYR A 18 -9.58 12.99 -11.83
N ALA A 19 -10.65 13.01 -12.62
CA ALA A 19 -12.08 13.08 -12.31
C ALA A 19 -12.66 12.24 -11.15
N ALA A 20 -12.99 12.91 -10.04
CA ALA A 20 -13.94 12.40 -9.04
C ALA A 20 -15.39 12.63 -9.51
N PRO A 21 -16.41 11.95 -8.96
CA PRO A 21 -17.81 12.22 -9.29
C PRO A 21 -18.15 13.72 -9.20
N THR A 22 -19.18 14.16 -9.95
CA THR A 22 -19.52 15.59 -10.07
C THR A 22 -20.09 16.23 -8.80
N HIS A 23 -20.16 15.45 -7.73
CA HIS A 23 -20.67 15.77 -6.41
C HIS A 23 -19.58 15.55 -5.34
N ASP A 24 -19.76 16.14 -4.16
CA ASP A 24 -18.79 16.09 -3.05
C ASP A 24 -18.94 14.86 -2.14
N LYS A 25 -19.88 13.96 -2.44
CA LYS A 25 -20.11 12.73 -1.69
C LYS A 25 -19.22 11.58 -2.19
N ASN A 26 -18.83 10.70 -1.28
CA ASN A 26 -18.17 9.46 -1.64
C ASN A 26 -19.18 8.46 -2.22
N VAL A 27 -18.78 7.78 -3.28
CA VAL A 27 -19.45 6.57 -3.78
C VAL A 27 -18.37 5.49 -3.88
N ILE A 28 -18.37 4.60 -2.89
CA ILE A 28 -17.33 3.59 -2.68
C ILE A 28 -17.87 2.24 -3.12
N GLY A 29 -17.23 1.57 -4.08
CA GLY A 29 -17.70 0.30 -4.62
C GLY A 29 -16.77 -0.87 -4.32
N TYR A 30 -17.30 -1.98 -3.80
CA TYR A 30 -16.55 -3.23 -3.72
C TYR A 30 -16.51 -3.97 -5.05
N ILE A 31 -15.30 -4.28 -5.53
CA ILE A 31 -15.03 -5.17 -6.67
C ILE A 31 -14.41 -6.45 -6.13
N THR A 32 -15.00 -7.60 -6.44
CA THR A 32 -14.50 -8.87 -5.90
C THR A 32 -13.78 -9.71 -6.96
N GLN A 33 -12.82 -10.51 -6.52
CA GLN A 33 -12.05 -11.42 -7.38
C GLN A 33 -12.88 -12.56 -7.97
N TRP A 34 -14.03 -12.90 -7.35
CA TRP A 34 -14.78 -14.10 -7.71
C TRP A 34 -16.00 -13.86 -8.60
N GLU A 35 -16.57 -12.65 -8.68
CA GLU A 35 -17.73 -12.40 -9.56
C GLU A 35 -17.38 -12.64 -11.04
N ALA A 36 -16.13 -12.40 -11.44
CA ALA A 36 -15.65 -12.64 -12.81
C ALA A 36 -15.78 -14.11 -13.26
N TRP A 37 -15.86 -15.06 -12.32
CA TRP A 37 -16.11 -16.48 -12.62
C TRP A 37 -17.55 -16.79 -13.00
N LYS A 38 -18.49 -15.93 -12.59
CA LYS A 38 -19.93 -16.16 -12.74
C LYS A 38 -20.41 -15.79 -14.14
N GLY A 39 -21.57 -16.33 -14.53
CA GLY A 39 -22.18 -16.15 -15.84
C GLY A 39 -23.71 -16.14 -15.75
N PRO A 40 -24.45 -16.64 -16.78
CA PRO A 40 -25.91 -16.64 -16.85
C PRO A 40 -26.67 -17.06 -15.59
N ASN A 41 -26.18 -18.08 -14.88
CA ASN A 41 -26.85 -18.59 -13.69
C ASN A 41 -26.76 -17.64 -12.47
N ALA A 42 -25.97 -16.57 -12.57
CA ALA A 42 -25.77 -15.60 -11.51
C ALA A 42 -26.18 -14.17 -11.92
N GLY A 43 -26.98 -14.02 -12.97
CA GLY A 43 -27.50 -12.72 -13.42
C GLY A 43 -26.64 -11.99 -14.45
N PHE A 44 -25.48 -12.54 -14.82
CA PHE A 44 -24.61 -11.99 -15.86
C PHE A 44 -24.86 -12.64 -17.22
N SER A 45 -24.65 -11.93 -18.31
CA SER A 45 -24.78 -12.46 -19.67
C SER A 45 -23.68 -13.45 -20.04
N VAL A 46 -22.45 -13.24 -19.54
CA VAL A 46 -21.28 -14.04 -19.90
C VAL A 46 -20.23 -14.08 -18.78
N LYS A 47 -19.43 -15.14 -18.72
CA LYS A 47 -18.26 -15.21 -17.84
C LYS A 47 -17.23 -14.15 -18.21
N GLY A 48 -16.67 -13.46 -17.21
CA GLY A 48 -15.75 -12.34 -17.39
C GLY A 48 -16.41 -10.98 -17.61
N GLU A 49 -17.74 -10.91 -17.53
CA GLU A 49 -18.48 -9.64 -17.52
C GLU A 49 -18.34 -8.91 -16.19
N ALA A 50 -18.38 -9.59 -15.04
CA ALA A 50 -18.26 -8.94 -13.74
C ALA A 50 -16.78 -8.67 -13.38
N THR A 51 -16.18 -7.69 -14.07
CA THR A 51 -14.80 -7.22 -13.88
C THR A 51 -14.75 -5.69 -13.81
N HIS A 52 -13.56 -5.10 -13.64
CA HIS A 52 -13.38 -3.65 -13.60
C HIS A 52 -13.74 -2.94 -14.92
N LEU A 53 -13.74 -3.65 -16.05
CA LEU A 53 -14.14 -3.10 -17.35
C LEU A 53 -15.63 -2.79 -17.45
N ASN A 54 -16.46 -3.35 -16.55
CA ASN A 54 -17.90 -3.11 -16.50
C ASN A 54 -18.29 -2.47 -15.17
N VAL A 55 -17.60 -1.39 -14.83
CA VAL A 55 -17.92 -0.48 -13.72
C VAL A 55 -18.05 0.91 -14.31
N ASP A 56 -19.17 1.57 -14.05
CA ASP A 56 -19.35 2.97 -14.45
C ASP A 56 -18.53 3.88 -13.51
N MET A 57 -17.24 4.01 -13.82
CA MET A 57 -16.28 4.77 -13.02
C MET A 57 -16.57 6.27 -12.97
N ASP A 58 -17.50 6.79 -13.78
CA ASP A 58 -17.90 8.19 -13.68
C ASP A 58 -18.80 8.43 -12.44
N ILE A 59 -19.34 7.37 -11.83
CA ILE A 59 -20.17 7.40 -10.61
C ILE A 59 -19.33 7.19 -9.33
N TYR A 60 -18.32 6.32 -9.38
CA TYR A 60 -17.56 5.92 -8.18
C TYR A 60 -16.40 6.88 -7.89
N SER A 61 -16.24 7.30 -6.64
CA SER A 61 -15.04 8.01 -6.19
C SER A 61 -13.91 7.07 -5.78
N ILE A 62 -14.28 5.89 -5.25
CA ILE A 62 -13.35 4.89 -4.71
C ILE A 62 -13.83 3.48 -5.09
N LEU A 63 -12.90 2.60 -5.46
CA LEU A 63 -13.15 1.18 -5.66
C LEU A 63 -12.28 0.35 -4.71
N ASN A 64 -12.92 -0.47 -3.88
CA ASN A 64 -12.26 -1.40 -2.98
C ASN A 64 -12.06 -2.74 -3.70
N PHE A 65 -10.81 -3.11 -3.97
CA PHE A 65 -10.47 -4.43 -4.49
C PHE A 65 -10.49 -5.45 -3.35
N SER A 66 -11.44 -6.39 -3.44
CA SER A 66 -11.79 -7.34 -2.41
C SER A 66 -11.45 -8.77 -2.83
N PHE A 67 -10.62 -9.48 -2.07
CA PHE A 67 -9.93 -9.11 -0.84
C PHE A 67 -8.56 -9.76 -0.80
N PHE A 68 -7.68 -9.19 0.01
CA PHE A 68 -6.55 -9.93 0.57
C PHE A 68 -6.94 -10.46 1.94
N GLY A 69 -6.48 -11.66 2.30
CA GLY A 69 -6.72 -12.25 3.62
C GLY A 69 -5.48 -12.23 4.51
N VAL A 70 -5.67 -12.49 5.81
CA VAL A 70 -4.60 -12.60 6.80
C VAL A 70 -4.35 -14.05 7.16
N ALA A 71 -3.12 -14.52 7.03
CA ALA A 71 -2.69 -15.86 7.41
C ALA A 71 -2.26 -15.95 8.88
N LYS A 72 -2.16 -17.17 9.42
CA LYS A 72 -1.84 -17.45 10.83
C LYS A 72 -0.49 -16.88 11.31
N ASP A 73 0.42 -16.58 10.40
CA ASP A 73 1.73 -16.01 10.70
C ASP A 73 1.78 -14.48 10.58
N GLY A 74 0.66 -13.84 10.23
CA GLY A 74 0.53 -12.41 10.00
C GLY A 74 0.72 -11.96 8.55
N SER A 75 1.12 -12.85 7.62
CA SER A 75 1.27 -12.49 6.21
C SER A 75 -0.07 -12.29 5.50
N LEU A 76 -0.07 -11.45 4.46
CA LEU A 76 -1.19 -11.28 3.55
C LEU A 76 -1.17 -12.34 2.43
N HIS A 77 -2.34 -12.72 1.95
CA HIS A 77 -2.49 -13.63 0.81
C HIS A 77 -3.68 -13.23 -0.08
N SER A 78 -3.67 -13.70 -1.33
CA SER A 78 -4.80 -13.52 -2.27
C SER A 78 -6.08 -14.16 -1.73
N GLY A 79 -7.22 -13.51 -1.97
CA GLY A 79 -8.54 -14.04 -1.61
C GLY A 79 -8.91 -15.32 -2.37
N ASP A 80 -8.30 -15.59 -3.53
CA ASP A 80 -8.48 -16.86 -4.25
C ASP A 80 -7.95 -18.07 -3.46
N LEU A 81 -7.00 -17.82 -2.54
CA LEU A 81 -6.40 -18.83 -1.66
C LEU A 81 -7.08 -18.94 -0.30
N ARG A 82 -8.24 -18.30 -0.14
CA ARG A 82 -9.07 -18.44 1.07
C ARG A 82 -9.34 -19.92 1.35
N ASN A 83 -9.08 -20.32 2.59
CA ASN A 83 -9.43 -21.63 3.09
C ASN A 83 -10.96 -21.79 3.17
N LYS A 84 -11.54 -22.53 2.23
CA LYS A 84 -13.00 -22.80 2.17
C LYS A 84 -13.52 -23.64 3.35
N SER A 85 -12.62 -24.26 4.10
CA SER A 85 -12.93 -25.03 5.31
C SER A 85 -12.63 -24.27 6.59
N ILE A 86 -12.39 -22.95 6.52
CA ILE A 86 -12.03 -22.13 7.68
C ILE A 86 -13.12 -22.13 8.78
N TYR A 87 -14.36 -22.44 8.40
CA TYR A 87 -15.50 -22.68 9.29
C TYR A 87 -15.29 -23.82 10.31
N GLN A 88 -14.37 -24.74 10.02
CA GLN A 88 -14.14 -25.89 10.88
C GLN A 88 -13.35 -25.49 12.14
N PRO A 89 -13.66 -26.10 13.31
CA PRO A 89 -12.85 -25.94 14.50
C PRO A 89 -11.37 -26.25 14.21
N ASN A 90 -10.47 -25.38 14.67
CA ASN A 90 -9.01 -25.47 14.47
C ASN A 90 -8.50 -25.32 13.02
N ALA A 91 -9.37 -25.16 12.02
CA ALA A 91 -8.89 -24.83 10.67
C ALA A 91 -8.19 -23.48 10.70
N VAL A 92 -7.08 -23.34 9.99
CA VAL A 92 -6.32 -22.09 9.90
C VAL A 92 -6.16 -21.69 8.45
N GLN A 93 -6.09 -20.39 8.20
CA GLN A 93 -5.57 -19.90 6.95
C GLN A 93 -4.05 -20.00 6.98
N GLU A 94 -3.49 -20.78 6.06
CA GLU A 94 -2.06 -20.93 5.86
C GLU A 94 -1.51 -19.75 5.04
N PRO A 95 -0.22 -19.41 5.18
CA PRO A 95 0.43 -18.42 4.34
C PRO A 95 0.32 -18.78 2.86
N GLY A 96 0.16 -17.76 2.02
CA GLY A 96 0.05 -17.89 0.57
C GLY A 96 0.61 -16.66 -0.14
N PRO A 97 0.82 -16.72 -1.46
CA PRO A 97 1.24 -15.55 -2.22
C PRO A 97 0.19 -14.44 -2.17
N LEU A 98 0.67 -13.19 -2.23
CA LEU A 98 -0.16 -11.98 -2.19
C LEU A 98 -1.16 -11.92 -3.34
N LEU A 99 -0.74 -12.33 -4.55
CA LEU A 99 -1.58 -12.55 -5.73
C LEU A 99 -1.44 -14.01 -6.15
N HIS A 100 -2.51 -14.66 -6.59
CA HIS A 100 -2.47 -16.09 -6.91
C HIS A 100 -1.75 -16.32 -8.27
N PRO A 101 -0.56 -16.95 -8.30
CA PRO A 101 0.28 -17.03 -9.51
C PRO A 101 -0.26 -17.95 -10.61
N ASP A 102 -1.25 -18.81 -10.32
CA ASP A 102 -1.86 -19.66 -11.34
C ASP A 102 -2.86 -18.85 -12.18
N VAL A 103 -2.37 -18.33 -13.31
CA VAL A 103 -3.13 -17.50 -14.24
C VAL A 103 -4.36 -18.20 -14.82
N TYR A 104 -4.51 -19.52 -14.69
CA TYR A 104 -5.71 -20.21 -15.18
C TYR A 104 -6.80 -20.31 -14.11
N SER A 105 -6.40 -20.32 -12.84
CA SER A 105 -7.27 -20.52 -11.68
C SER A 105 -7.51 -19.25 -10.87
N SER A 106 -6.99 -18.10 -11.33
CA SER A 106 -7.16 -16.80 -10.69
C SER A 106 -7.61 -15.71 -11.67
N TRP A 107 -8.24 -14.64 -11.17
CA TRP A 107 -8.49 -13.41 -11.92
C TRP A 107 -7.68 -12.23 -11.40
N ASP A 108 -6.83 -12.42 -10.39
CA ASP A 108 -6.08 -11.35 -9.72
C ASP A 108 -5.33 -10.49 -10.75
N PHE A 109 -4.57 -11.13 -11.64
CA PHE A 109 -3.82 -10.41 -12.68
C PHE A 109 -4.72 -9.86 -13.77
N ASP A 110 -5.72 -10.58 -14.25
CA ASP A 110 -6.61 -10.07 -15.30
C ASP A 110 -7.39 -8.83 -14.84
N ILE A 111 -7.76 -8.77 -13.55
CA ILE A 111 -8.41 -7.60 -12.95
C ILE A 111 -7.39 -6.50 -12.70
N LEU A 112 -6.29 -6.77 -12.00
CA LEU A 112 -5.34 -5.72 -11.59
C LEU A 112 -4.49 -5.18 -12.74
N TRP A 113 -4.17 -6.02 -13.72
CA TRP A 113 -3.25 -5.71 -14.82
C TRP A 113 -3.91 -5.67 -16.20
N GLY A 114 -5.15 -6.12 -16.33
CA GLY A 114 -5.94 -5.97 -17.56
C GLY A 114 -5.73 -7.12 -18.55
N GLU A 115 -5.71 -6.81 -19.84
CA GLU A 115 -5.48 -7.83 -20.86
C GLU A 115 -4.04 -8.35 -20.80
N LEU A 116 -3.89 -9.66 -20.63
CA LEU A 116 -2.58 -10.30 -20.48
C LEU A 116 -2.12 -11.00 -21.75
N GLU A 117 -0.80 -11.02 -21.94
CA GLU A 117 -0.10 -11.96 -22.82
C GLU A 117 0.77 -12.92 -21.97
N TYR A 118 0.83 -14.18 -22.40
CA TYR A 118 1.45 -15.25 -21.61
C TYR A 118 2.78 -15.68 -22.21
N VAL A 119 3.85 -15.58 -21.43
CA VAL A 119 5.17 -16.06 -21.82
C VAL A 119 5.46 -17.41 -21.15
N HIS A 120 5.51 -18.47 -21.94
CA HIS A 120 5.63 -19.85 -21.44
C HIS A 120 7.05 -20.30 -21.07
N GLN A 121 8.06 -19.49 -21.34
CA GLN A 121 9.44 -19.74 -20.96
C GLN A 121 10.19 -18.41 -20.79
N TYR A 122 11.12 -18.35 -19.83
CA TYR A 122 11.96 -17.16 -19.69
C TYR A 122 12.94 -17.10 -20.88
N PRO A 123 12.94 -16.02 -21.69
CA PRO A 123 13.79 -15.95 -22.87
C PRO A 123 15.28 -15.99 -22.49
N GLY A 124 16.09 -16.61 -23.34
CA GLY A 124 17.54 -16.58 -23.21
C GLY A 124 18.14 -15.25 -23.69
N ASN A 125 19.46 -15.26 -23.90
CA ASN A 125 20.22 -14.09 -24.36
C ASN A 125 20.43 -14.09 -25.89
N GLU A 126 19.59 -14.81 -26.63
CA GLU A 126 19.69 -14.87 -28.09
C GLU A 126 19.08 -13.60 -28.72
N ALA A 127 19.66 -13.12 -29.81
CA ALA A 127 19.24 -11.86 -30.45
C ALA A 127 17.75 -11.84 -30.87
N TRP A 128 17.19 -12.99 -31.22
CA TRP A 128 15.77 -13.13 -31.59
C TRP A 128 14.82 -13.15 -30.39
N GLU A 129 15.35 -13.29 -29.16
CA GLU A 129 14.60 -13.26 -27.89
C GLU A 129 14.69 -11.90 -27.19
N ALA A 130 15.54 -10.99 -27.66
CA ALA A 130 15.86 -9.72 -27.01
C ALA A 130 14.63 -8.83 -26.75
N ASP A 131 13.68 -8.77 -27.69
CA ASP A 131 12.45 -7.99 -27.53
C ASP A 131 11.56 -8.54 -26.41
N SER A 132 11.38 -9.87 -26.35
CA SER A 132 10.63 -10.56 -25.31
C SER A 132 11.29 -10.42 -23.94
N LEU A 133 12.61 -10.58 -23.88
CA LEU A 133 13.38 -10.39 -22.65
C LEU A 133 13.24 -8.96 -22.13
N ARG A 134 13.37 -7.97 -23.01
CA ARG A 134 13.20 -6.56 -22.68
C ARG A 134 11.80 -6.29 -22.10
N LYS A 135 10.73 -6.74 -22.77
CA LYS A 135 9.33 -6.58 -22.30
C LYS A 135 9.09 -7.17 -20.90
N ILE A 136 9.64 -8.36 -20.65
CA ILE A 136 9.53 -9.05 -19.35
C ILE A 136 10.23 -8.23 -18.26
N GLN A 137 11.45 -7.77 -18.54
CA GLN A 137 12.25 -7.00 -17.59
C GLN A 137 11.69 -5.59 -17.34
N GLU A 138 11.16 -4.93 -18.36
CA GLU A 138 10.48 -3.63 -18.26
C GLU A 138 9.25 -3.71 -17.34
N GLN A 139 8.55 -4.86 -17.33
CA GLN A 139 7.45 -5.14 -16.40
C GLN A 139 7.92 -5.74 -15.06
N GLY A 140 9.22 -5.72 -14.76
CA GLY A 140 9.76 -6.11 -13.45
C GLY A 140 9.84 -7.62 -13.18
N PHE A 141 9.70 -8.46 -14.19
CA PHE A 141 9.84 -9.90 -14.05
C PHE A 141 11.29 -10.35 -14.26
N VAL A 142 11.76 -11.25 -13.40
CA VAL A 142 13.05 -11.92 -13.51
C VAL A 142 12.90 -13.43 -13.41
N LYS A 143 13.88 -14.16 -13.94
CA LYS A 143 13.91 -15.63 -13.83
C LYS A 143 14.12 -16.03 -12.37
N SER A 144 13.28 -16.93 -11.87
CA SER A 144 13.40 -17.47 -10.52
C SER A 144 13.15 -18.98 -10.53
N GLY A 145 14.21 -19.77 -10.34
CA GLY A 145 14.15 -21.23 -10.40
C GLY A 145 13.54 -21.73 -11.73
N SER A 146 12.48 -22.54 -11.63
CA SER A 146 11.70 -23.06 -12.77
C SER A 146 10.59 -22.11 -13.25
N GLY A 147 10.52 -20.89 -12.73
CA GLY A 147 9.49 -19.92 -13.05
C GLY A 147 10.01 -18.48 -13.02
N TRP A 148 9.24 -17.60 -12.40
CA TRP A 148 9.46 -16.16 -12.42
C TRP A 148 9.24 -15.52 -11.05
N LEU A 149 9.87 -14.36 -10.85
CA LEU A 149 9.66 -13.45 -9.74
C LEU A 149 9.32 -12.08 -10.30
N HIS A 150 8.22 -11.48 -9.85
CA HIS A 150 7.91 -10.09 -10.08
C HIS A 150 8.55 -9.26 -8.96
N VAL A 151 9.69 -8.64 -9.24
CA VAL A 151 10.55 -7.98 -8.25
C VAL A 151 9.81 -6.91 -7.44
N PRO A 152 8.97 -6.03 -8.04
CA PRO A 152 8.29 -4.97 -7.29
C PRO A 152 7.35 -5.46 -6.18
N THR A 153 6.75 -6.65 -6.35
CA THR A 153 5.73 -7.17 -5.44
C THR A 153 6.21 -8.37 -4.63
N GLY A 154 7.32 -8.99 -5.04
CA GLY A 154 7.81 -10.24 -4.48
C GLY A 154 6.96 -11.47 -4.84
N VAL A 155 5.92 -11.31 -5.67
CA VAL A 155 5.09 -12.43 -6.12
C VAL A 155 5.91 -13.30 -7.08
N GLN A 156 5.88 -14.60 -6.86
CA GLN A 156 6.57 -15.59 -7.68
C GLN A 156 5.63 -16.69 -8.13
N GLY A 157 5.89 -17.25 -9.31
CA GLY A 157 5.02 -18.24 -9.94
C GLY A 157 5.76 -19.16 -10.89
N GLN A 158 5.06 -20.20 -11.35
CA GLN A 158 5.52 -21.03 -12.47
C GLN A 158 5.05 -20.41 -13.80
N PHE A 159 5.61 -20.86 -14.91
CA PHE A 159 5.18 -20.41 -16.23
C PHE A 159 3.70 -20.74 -16.50
N PRO A 160 2.98 -19.89 -17.26
CA PRO A 160 3.50 -18.70 -17.96
C PRO A 160 3.68 -17.45 -17.08
N ILE A 161 4.50 -16.50 -17.55
CA ILE A 161 4.57 -15.13 -17.01
C ILE A 161 3.32 -14.37 -17.49
N PRO A 162 2.53 -13.74 -16.60
CA PRO A 162 1.41 -12.88 -16.96
C PRO A 162 1.87 -11.46 -17.25
N LEU A 163 2.23 -11.15 -18.50
CA LEU A 163 2.60 -9.79 -18.89
C LEU A 163 1.37 -8.98 -19.28
N LYS A 164 1.35 -7.70 -18.92
CA LYS A 164 0.43 -6.72 -19.51
C LYS A 164 0.65 -6.68 -21.02
N LYS A 165 -0.41 -6.88 -21.80
CA LYS A 165 -0.34 -6.84 -23.26
C LYS A 165 -0.24 -5.39 -23.74
N ALA A 166 0.76 -5.08 -24.57
CA ALA A 166 0.89 -3.76 -25.16
C ALA A 166 -0.34 -3.39 -26.01
N GLY A 167 -0.95 -2.25 -25.73
CA GLY A 167 -2.19 -1.79 -26.38
C GLY A 167 -3.44 -2.62 -26.04
N GLY A 168 -3.36 -3.52 -25.05
CA GLY A 168 -4.50 -4.26 -24.52
C GLY A 168 -5.35 -3.43 -23.55
N ALA A 169 -6.48 -4.01 -23.12
CA ALA A 169 -7.33 -3.36 -22.12
C ALA A 169 -6.56 -3.10 -20.80
N PRO A 170 -6.71 -1.92 -20.19
CA PRO A 170 -6.02 -1.58 -18.95
C PRO A 170 -6.51 -2.41 -17.76
N GLY A 171 -5.67 -2.55 -16.73
CA GLY A 171 -6.07 -3.12 -15.44
C GLY A 171 -6.89 -2.16 -14.59
N LEU A 172 -7.43 -2.65 -13.47
CA LEU A 172 -8.29 -1.90 -12.55
C LEU A 172 -7.65 -0.60 -12.09
N ILE A 173 -6.42 -0.66 -11.58
CA ILE A 173 -5.72 0.53 -11.06
C ILE A 173 -5.45 1.51 -12.20
N ASP A 174 -4.92 1.02 -13.33
CA ASP A 174 -4.60 1.85 -14.49
C ASP A 174 -5.86 2.56 -15.03
N LEU A 175 -6.99 1.83 -15.17
CA LEU A 175 -8.25 2.37 -15.67
C LEU A 175 -8.88 3.34 -14.67
N ALA A 176 -8.92 2.99 -13.39
CA ALA A 176 -9.45 3.85 -12.34
C ALA A 176 -8.66 5.16 -12.27
N HIS A 177 -7.33 5.12 -12.32
CA HIS A 177 -6.49 6.32 -12.34
C HIS A 177 -6.69 7.18 -13.59
N GLN A 178 -6.85 6.57 -14.77
CA GLN A 178 -7.24 7.30 -16.00
C GLN A 178 -8.57 8.03 -15.82
N LYS A 179 -9.48 7.45 -15.06
CA LYS A 179 -10.81 7.97 -14.74
C LYS A 179 -10.87 8.84 -13.49
N GLY A 180 -9.77 9.01 -12.75
CA GLY A 180 -9.76 9.80 -11.51
C GLY A 180 -10.26 9.09 -10.25
N VAL A 181 -10.60 7.82 -10.37
CA VAL A 181 -11.12 6.98 -9.28
C VAL A 181 -9.96 6.42 -8.47
N LYS A 182 -10.11 6.40 -7.14
CA LYS A 182 -9.13 5.80 -6.24
C LYS A 182 -9.36 4.30 -6.11
N VAL A 183 -8.29 3.51 -5.99
CA VAL A 183 -8.41 2.07 -5.74
C VAL A 183 -7.79 1.71 -4.40
N MET A 184 -8.57 1.08 -3.54
CA MET A 184 -8.13 0.62 -2.22
C MET A 184 -7.88 -0.88 -2.24
N ALA A 185 -6.87 -1.34 -1.50
CA ALA A 185 -6.75 -2.75 -1.17
C ALA A 185 -7.59 -3.04 0.08
N SER A 186 -8.65 -3.84 -0.06
CA SER A 186 -9.47 -4.24 1.09
C SER A 186 -8.96 -5.56 1.67
N LEU A 187 -8.70 -5.55 2.97
CA LEU A 187 -8.06 -6.64 3.71
C LEU A 187 -9.07 -7.26 4.68
N GLY A 188 -9.35 -8.55 4.54
CA GLY A 188 -10.23 -9.29 5.44
C GLY A 188 -11.56 -9.71 4.82
N GLY A 189 -12.64 -9.17 5.37
CA GLY A 189 -14.02 -9.62 5.19
C GLY A 189 -14.37 -10.81 6.08
N TRP A 190 -15.65 -11.15 6.07
CA TRP A 190 -16.28 -12.18 6.92
C TRP A 190 -15.46 -13.46 7.07
N SER A 191 -14.99 -13.98 5.94
CA SER A 191 -14.37 -15.31 5.86
C SER A 191 -12.85 -15.35 5.98
N MET A 192 -12.19 -14.19 5.99
CA MET A 192 -10.72 -14.08 6.09
C MET A 192 -10.27 -13.24 7.29
N SER A 193 -11.20 -12.89 8.18
CA SER A 193 -10.90 -12.13 9.40
C SER A 193 -10.34 -12.94 10.57
N LYS A 194 -10.29 -14.28 10.45
CA LYS A 194 -9.96 -15.19 11.56
C LYS A 194 -8.69 -14.81 12.32
N HIS A 195 -7.66 -14.37 11.60
CA HIS A 195 -6.32 -14.16 12.17
C HIS A 195 -6.01 -12.71 12.49
N PHE A 196 -6.94 -11.76 12.30
CA PHE A 196 -6.72 -10.38 12.74
C PHE A 196 -6.42 -10.25 14.24
N PRO A 197 -7.18 -10.89 15.17
CA PRO A 197 -6.94 -10.72 16.60
C PRO A 197 -5.49 -11.07 17.00
N GLU A 198 -5.01 -12.24 16.57
CA GLU A 198 -3.67 -12.70 16.88
C GLU A 198 -2.58 -11.96 16.10
N MET A 199 -2.86 -11.52 14.87
CA MET A 199 -1.93 -10.73 14.07
C MET A 199 -1.72 -9.36 14.71
N ALA A 200 -2.79 -8.68 15.13
CA ALA A 200 -2.72 -7.34 15.70
C ALA A 200 -2.09 -7.33 17.11
N ALA A 201 -2.28 -8.40 17.90
CA ALA A 201 -1.74 -8.52 19.25
C ALA A 201 -0.25 -8.94 19.31
N ASP A 202 0.24 -9.69 18.32
CA ASP A 202 1.61 -10.21 18.29
C ASP A 202 2.53 -9.27 17.48
N PRO A 203 3.59 -8.68 18.08
CA PRO A 203 4.45 -7.72 17.39
C PRO A 203 5.21 -8.32 16.20
N VAL A 204 5.52 -9.62 16.21
CA VAL A 204 6.19 -10.30 15.11
C VAL A 204 5.21 -10.51 13.94
N LYS A 205 3.97 -10.92 14.22
CA LYS A 205 2.94 -11.07 13.18
C LYS A 205 2.55 -9.72 12.60
N LYS A 206 2.33 -8.71 13.44
CA LYS A 206 2.04 -7.34 13.01
C LYS A 206 3.15 -6.76 12.13
N ALA A 207 4.42 -6.99 12.47
CA ALA A 207 5.54 -6.56 11.63
C ALA A 207 5.54 -7.22 10.25
N ARG A 208 5.14 -8.50 10.14
CA ARG A 208 4.97 -9.16 8.82
C ARG A 208 3.80 -8.57 8.04
N PHE A 209 2.66 -8.36 8.70
CA PHE A 209 1.50 -7.72 8.09
C PHE A 209 1.86 -6.35 7.52
N LEU A 210 2.52 -5.49 8.31
CA LEU A 210 2.94 -4.15 7.87
C LEU A 210 3.96 -4.20 6.72
N ALA A 211 4.84 -5.20 6.67
CA ALA A 211 5.75 -5.39 5.53
C ALA A 211 5.01 -5.82 4.25
N ASP A 212 3.91 -6.56 4.37
CA ASP A 212 3.06 -6.91 3.23
C ASP A 212 2.18 -5.74 2.78
N ILE A 213 1.82 -4.80 3.67
CA ILE A 213 1.20 -3.52 3.28
C ILE A 213 2.11 -2.77 2.28
N ASP A 214 3.43 -2.76 2.47
CA ASP A 214 4.34 -2.12 1.51
C ASP A 214 4.27 -2.76 0.12
N LYS A 215 4.16 -4.10 0.06
CA LYS A 215 4.04 -4.86 -1.19
C LYS A 215 2.69 -4.63 -1.87
N VAL A 216 1.63 -4.47 -1.07
CA VAL A 216 0.32 -4.06 -1.58
C VAL A 216 0.42 -2.65 -2.16
N MET A 217 0.98 -1.69 -1.42
CA MET A 217 1.12 -0.32 -1.91
C MET A 217 2.00 -0.22 -3.16
N SER A 218 2.99 -1.11 -3.33
CA SER A 218 3.82 -1.17 -4.55
C SER A 218 3.07 -1.65 -5.81
N LEU A 219 1.86 -2.23 -5.66
CA LEU A 219 0.97 -2.53 -6.79
C LEU A 219 0.28 -1.27 -7.36
N GLY A 220 0.36 -0.13 -6.67
CA GLY A 220 -0.22 1.13 -7.12
C GLY A 220 -1.54 1.53 -6.45
N PHE A 221 -1.97 0.83 -5.39
CA PHE A 221 -3.18 1.21 -4.64
C PHE A 221 -3.05 2.62 -4.03
N ASP A 222 -4.19 3.30 -3.90
CA ASP A 222 -4.32 4.63 -3.29
C ASP A 222 -4.47 4.58 -1.77
N GLY A 223 -4.69 3.39 -1.21
CA GLY A 223 -4.83 3.23 0.23
C GLY A 223 -5.22 1.81 0.65
N ILE A 224 -5.45 1.68 1.96
CA ILE A 224 -5.81 0.43 2.63
C ILE A 224 -7.21 0.56 3.24
N ASP A 225 -8.05 -0.45 3.03
CA ASP A 225 -9.34 -0.63 3.68
C ASP A 225 -9.27 -1.89 4.57
N ILE A 226 -9.56 -1.74 5.86
CA ILE A 226 -9.54 -2.87 6.80
C ILE A 226 -10.97 -3.35 7.03
N ASP A 227 -11.23 -4.61 6.73
CA ASP A 227 -12.52 -5.26 6.95
C ASP A 227 -12.36 -6.40 7.96
N TRP A 228 -12.06 -6.04 9.20
CA TRP A 228 -11.98 -7.01 10.31
C TRP A 228 -13.37 -7.20 10.90
N GLU A 229 -13.91 -8.42 10.74
CA GLU A 229 -15.24 -8.78 11.22
C GLU A 229 -15.22 -9.80 12.38
N TYR A 230 -15.12 -9.42 13.67
CA TYR A 230 -15.08 -8.04 14.22
C TYR A 230 -14.15 -7.90 15.44
N PRO A 231 -13.51 -6.74 15.67
CA PRO A 231 -12.88 -6.43 16.96
C PRO A 231 -13.88 -6.54 18.12
N GLY A 232 -13.49 -7.18 19.21
CA GLY A 232 -14.29 -7.28 20.43
C GLY A 232 -15.43 -8.29 20.40
N PHE A 233 -15.75 -8.84 19.22
CA PHE A 233 -16.91 -9.70 19.00
C PHE A 233 -16.60 -10.87 18.08
N GLY A 234 -17.45 -11.89 18.13
CA GLY A 234 -17.29 -13.07 17.29
C GLY A 234 -17.54 -12.77 15.81
N GLY A 235 -16.69 -13.32 14.96
CA GLY A 235 -16.89 -13.45 13.52
C GLY A 235 -17.16 -14.90 13.12
N MET A 236 -16.99 -15.23 11.84
CA MET A 236 -17.26 -16.57 11.31
C MET A 236 -16.54 -17.68 12.10
N ASN A 237 -15.31 -17.42 12.59
CA ASN A 237 -14.41 -18.47 13.12
C ASN A 237 -13.46 -18.06 14.24
N PHE A 238 -13.85 -17.06 15.01
CA PHE A 238 -13.14 -16.56 16.17
C PHE A 238 -14.13 -15.82 17.08
N ALA A 239 -13.80 -15.69 18.36
CA ALA A 239 -14.71 -15.10 19.36
C ALA A 239 -14.53 -13.58 19.54
N GLY A 240 -13.36 -13.05 19.19
CA GLY A 240 -12.94 -11.69 19.55
C GLY A 240 -12.66 -11.53 21.05
N SER A 241 -11.98 -10.45 21.43
CA SER A 241 -11.80 -10.06 22.82
C SER A 241 -11.78 -8.53 22.98
N PRO A 242 -12.08 -7.96 24.15
CA PRO A 242 -12.08 -6.51 24.35
C PRO A 242 -10.74 -5.82 24.01
N GLU A 243 -9.62 -6.53 24.11
CA GLU A 243 -8.29 -6.02 23.73
C GLU A 243 -8.18 -5.74 22.22
N ASP A 244 -9.02 -6.37 21.40
CA ASP A 244 -9.02 -6.17 19.95
C ASP A 244 -9.33 -4.71 19.55
N TYR A 245 -10.10 -3.96 20.35
CA TYR A 245 -10.36 -2.55 20.08
C TYR A 245 -9.07 -1.72 20.12
N ALA A 246 -8.30 -1.84 21.20
CA ALA A 246 -7.03 -1.15 21.36
C ALA A 246 -5.99 -1.62 20.33
N ASN A 247 -5.97 -2.92 20.02
CA ASN A 247 -5.09 -3.48 18.99
C ASN A 247 -5.46 -2.97 17.59
N PHE A 248 -6.75 -2.83 17.28
CA PHE A 248 -7.23 -2.25 16.03
C PHE A 248 -6.82 -0.78 15.89
N GLU A 249 -7.01 0.03 16.94
CA GLU A 249 -6.60 1.44 16.93
C GLU A 249 -5.09 1.61 16.70
N LEU A 250 -4.27 0.83 17.41
CA LEU A 250 -2.82 0.81 17.21
C LEU A 250 -2.45 0.34 15.80
N LEU A 251 -3.15 -0.65 15.27
CA LEU A 251 -2.95 -1.10 13.90
C LEU A 251 -3.26 0.01 12.89
N MET A 252 -4.35 0.78 13.08
CA MET A 252 -4.68 1.90 12.19
C MET A 252 -3.62 3.01 12.26
N GLU A 253 -3.10 3.30 13.46
CA GLU A 253 -2.00 4.26 13.65
C GLU A 253 -0.71 3.79 12.98
N ASP A 254 -0.33 2.52 13.15
CA ASP A 254 0.85 1.92 12.51
C ASP A 254 0.73 1.94 10.98
N ILE A 255 -0.45 1.60 10.43
CA ILE A 255 -0.70 1.66 8.98
C ILE A 255 -0.61 3.12 8.51
N ARG A 256 -1.23 4.08 9.22
CA ARG A 256 -1.18 5.50 8.85
C ARG A 256 0.25 6.03 8.82
N GLU A 257 1.06 5.72 9.84
CA GLU A 257 2.47 6.10 9.85
C GLU A 257 3.21 5.49 8.65
N ARG A 258 2.90 4.24 8.29
CA ARG A 258 3.54 3.52 7.20
C ARG A 258 3.20 4.07 5.81
N ILE A 259 1.92 4.31 5.53
CA ILE A 259 1.46 4.72 4.19
C ILE A 259 1.47 6.24 4.00
N GLY A 260 1.63 7.00 5.07
CA GLY A 260 1.68 8.46 5.08
C GLY A 260 0.31 9.14 4.94
N PRO A 261 0.27 10.47 4.99
CA PRO A 261 -0.97 11.25 4.99
C PRO A 261 -1.63 11.37 3.61
N ASN A 262 -0.93 11.04 2.52
CA ASN A 262 -1.42 11.22 1.15
C ASN A 262 -2.17 9.98 0.61
N LYS A 263 -2.06 8.85 1.31
CA LYS A 263 -2.77 7.61 1.00
C LYS A 263 -4.00 7.50 1.87
N LEU A 264 -5.04 6.83 1.38
CA LEU A 264 -6.28 6.67 2.11
C LEU A 264 -6.17 5.52 3.13
N LEU A 265 -6.80 5.69 4.29
CA LEU A 265 -7.01 4.65 5.29
C LEU A 265 -8.47 4.63 5.72
N THR A 266 -9.15 3.53 5.42
CA THR A 266 -10.55 3.30 5.79
C THR A 266 -10.73 1.95 6.47
N ALA A 267 -11.91 1.72 7.04
CA ALA A 267 -12.30 0.39 7.49
C ALA A 267 -13.81 0.21 7.36
N ALA A 268 -14.21 -1.04 7.17
CA ALA A 268 -15.59 -1.47 7.23
C ALA A 268 -15.98 -1.83 8.68
N PHE A 269 -17.08 -1.26 9.15
CA PHE A 269 -17.58 -1.44 10.52
C PHE A 269 -18.97 -2.05 10.51
N SER A 270 -19.26 -2.85 11.54
CA SER A 270 -20.61 -3.33 11.78
C SER A 270 -21.59 -2.18 12.02
N ALA A 271 -22.82 -2.32 11.56
CA ALA A 271 -23.90 -1.40 11.88
C ALA A 271 -24.52 -1.61 13.28
N SER A 272 -24.09 -2.63 14.04
CA SER A 272 -24.57 -2.85 15.41
C SER A 272 -23.81 -1.95 16.39
N THR A 273 -24.52 -1.01 17.03
CA THR A 273 -23.94 -0.08 18.01
C THR A 273 -23.23 -0.80 19.15
N ALA A 274 -23.73 -1.96 19.58
CA ALA A 274 -23.09 -2.78 20.61
C ALA A 274 -21.65 -3.20 20.25
N LYS A 275 -21.37 -3.43 18.96
CA LYS A 275 -20.02 -3.75 18.44
C LYS A 275 -19.13 -2.53 18.27
N LEU A 276 -19.66 -1.33 18.47
CA LEU A 276 -18.96 -0.07 18.26
C LEU A 276 -18.61 0.65 19.57
N GLU A 277 -19.18 0.22 20.69
CA GLU A 277 -19.00 0.87 22.00
C GLU A 277 -17.56 0.81 22.53
N GLY A 278 -16.78 -0.20 22.14
CA GLY A 278 -15.42 -0.40 22.66
C GLY A 278 -14.33 0.43 21.99
N TYR A 279 -14.60 1.05 20.83
CA TYR A 279 -13.60 1.83 20.11
C TYR A 279 -13.36 3.21 20.73
N ASP A 280 -12.10 3.64 20.76
CA ASP A 280 -11.73 5.04 20.92
C ASP A 280 -11.88 5.79 19.58
N TRP A 281 -13.08 6.32 19.36
CA TRP A 281 -13.40 7.08 18.16
C TRP A 281 -12.53 8.33 17.95
N ASN A 282 -11.95 8.92 19.00
CA ASN A 282 -11.06 10.07 18.83
C ASN A 282 -9.75 9.66 18.14
N ARG A 283 -9.19 8.50 18.53
CA ARG A 283 -8.00 7.93 17.88
C ARG A 283 -8.29 7.57 16.43
N LEU A 284 -9.41 6.89 16.18
CA LEU A 284 -9.80 6.50 14.82
C LEU A 284 -10.06 7.70 13.92
N VAL A 285 -10.72 8.76 14.42
CA VAL A 285 -10.94 10.01 13.65
C VAL A 285 -9.62 10.70 13.29
N ALA A 286 -8.58 10.57 14.12
CA ALA A 286 -7.28 11.15 13.86
C ALA A 286 -6.45 10.36 12.83
N SER A 287 -6.60 9.03 12.77
CA SER A 287 -5.81 8.17 11.88
C SER A 287 -6.48 7.87 10.54
N MET A 288 -7.81 7.85 10.47
CA MET A 288 -8.57 7.36 9.32
C MET A 288 -9.24 8.48 8.51
N ASP A 289 -9.41 8.27 7.21
CA ASP A 289 -10.07 9.23 6.30
C ASP A 289 -11.59 9.13 6.37
N SER A 290 -12.13 7.91 6.40
CA SER A 290 -13.57 7.66 6.53
C SER A 290 -13.89 6.30 7.15
N PHE A 291 -15.12 6.17 7.63
CA PHE A 291 -15.69 4.98 8.24
C PHE A 291 -16.81 4.43 7.37
N ASN A 292 -16.64 3.20 6.89
CA ASN A 292 -17.57 2.55 5.99
C ASN A 292 -18.50 1.66 6.81
N MET A 293 -19.73 2.09 7.02
CA MET A 293 -20.66 1.39 7.91
C MET A 293 -21.48 0.39 7.10
N MET A 294 -21.36 -0.90 7.41
CA MET A 294 -22.11 -1.98 6.78
C MET A 294 -23.57 -1.99 7.25
N THR A 295 -24.35 -0.98 6.86
CA THR A 295 -25.80 -0.84 7.17
C THR A 295 -26.67 -1.72 6.26
N TYR A 296 -26.22 -2.94 6.08
CA TYR A 296 -26.87 -4.07 5.43
C TYR A 296 -26.56 -5.32 6.26
N ASP A 297 -27.13 -6.47 5.91
CA ASP A 297 -27.03 -7.70 6.70
C ASP A 297 -27.60 -7.55 8.11
N LEU A 298 -28.63 -6.71 8.24
CA LEU A 298 -29.29 -6.47 9.52
C LEU A 298 -30.28 -7.60 9.87
N ASN A 299 -30.86 -8.23 8.85
CA ASN A 299 -31.68 -9.44 8.98
C ASN A 299 -31.42 -10.41 7.82
N GLY A 300 -31.55 -11.72 8.07
CA GLY A 300 -31.28 -12.74 7.06
C GLY A 300 -31.63 -14.15 7.51
N GLY A 301 -30.98 -15.16 6.90
CA GLY A 301 -31.21 -16.57 7.22
C GLY A 301 -30.93 -16.95 8.69
N TRP A 302 -30.22 -16.10 9.45
CA TRP A 302 -29.98 -16.25 10.88
C TRP A 302 -31.10 -15.67 11.77
N SER A 303 -31.93 -14.74 11.28
CA SER A 303 -33.04 -14.11 12.01
C SER A 303 -34.18 -15.08 12.32
N ASN A 304 -34.85 -14.95 13.48
CA ASN A 304 -35.99 -15.81 13.85
C ASN A 304 -37.28 -15.39 13.14
N VAL A 305 -37.39 -14.14 12.72
CA VAL A 305 -38.51 -13.63 11.92
C VAL A 305 -38.01 -13.06 10.59
N ALA A 306 -38.88 -13.03 9.58
CA ALA A 306 -38.60 -12.34 8.33
C ALA A 306 -38.49 -10.82 8.60
N GLY A 307 -37.39 -10.21 8.17
CA GLY A 307 -37.11 -8.80 8.41
C GLY A 307 -36.28 -8.20 7.28
N HIS A 308 -35.98 -6.91 7.39
CA HIS A 308 -35.34 -6.15 6.31
C HIS A 308 -33.81 -6.25 6.35
N ASN A 309 -33.19 -6.46 5.20
CA ASN A 309 -31.73 -6.55 5.04
C ASN A 309 -31.05 -5.22 5.43
N ALA A 310 -31.59 -4.10 4.95
CA ALA A 310 -31.00 -2.77 5.09
C ALA A 310 -32.08 -1.68 5.33
N PRO A 311 -32.89 -1.76 6.40
CA PRO A 311 -33.91 -0.75 6.70
C PRO A 311 -33.31 0.65 6.94
N LEU A 312 -33.92 1.69 6.37
CA LEU A 312 -33.52 3.07 6.61
C LEU A 312 -33.94 3.53 8.02
N TYR A 313 -35.17 3.21 8.41
CA TYR A 313 -35.79 3.60 9.68
C TYR A 313 -36.28 2.39 10.49
N PRO A 314 -36.56 2.55 11.80
CA PRO A 314 -37.22 1.52 12.61
C PRO A 314 -38.59 1.13 12.06
N TYR A 315 -38.98 -0.12 12.27
CA TYR A 315 -40.30 -0.65 11.90
C TYR A 315 -40.88 -1.56 12.99
N PRO A 316 -42.21 -1.70 13.11
CA PRO A 316 -42.84 -2.35 14.27
C PRO A 316 -42.46 -3.83 14.47
N GLU A 317 -42.17 -4.54 13.38
CA GLU A 317 -41.90 -5.98 13.35
C GLU A 317 -40.40 -6.34 13.47
N GLU A 318 -39.55 -5.38 13.82
CA GLU A 318 -38.11 -5.61 13.98
C GLU A 318 -37.81 -6.67 15.06
N GLU A 319 -36.95 -7.66 14.74
CA GLU A 319 -36.56 -8.69 15.72
C GLU A 319 -35.73 -8.09 16.86
N TYR A 320 -34.81 -7.20 16.49
CA TYR A 320 -33.92 -6.51 17.41
C TYR A 320 -34.00 -5.01 17.14
N GLN A 321 -34.29 -4.24 18.20
CA GLN A 321 -34.41 -2.79 18.10
C GLN A 321 -33.08 -2.15 17.73
N GLY A 322 -33.14 -1.15 16.85
CA GLY A 322 -32.01 -0.30 16.50
C GLY A 322 -31.08 -0.84 15.41
N LEU A 323 -31.42 -1.96 14.76
CA LEU A 323 -30.73 -2.43 13.56
C LEU A 323 -31.30 -1.73 12.31
N ASN A 324 -31.03 -0.43 12.19
CA ASN A 324 -31.37 0.39 11.03
C ASN A 324 -30.40 1.58 10.89
N LEU A 325 -30.39 2.20 9.72
CA LEU A 325 -29.46 3.26 9.38
C LEU A 325 -29.63 4.52 10.26
N ASP A 326 -30.86 5.00 10.49
CA ASP A 326 -31.08 6.22 11.30
C ASP A 326 -30.69 6.06 12.77
N THR A 327 -30.94 4.89 13.36
CA THR A 327 -30.52 4.61 14.74
C THR A 327 -28.99 4.65 14.86
N LEU A 328 -28.28 4.04 13.91
CA LEU A 328 -26.82 4.08 13.88
C LEU A 328 -26.30 5.52 13.68
N ARG A 329 -26.83 6.27 12.73
CA ARG A 329 -26.45 7.69 12.51
C ARG A 329 -26.64 8.50 13.79
N THR A 330 -27.79 8.36 14.45
CA THR A 330 -28.09 9.07 15.69
C THR A 330 -27.09 8.74 16.78
N TRP A 331 -26.73 7.46 16.94
CA TRP A 331 -25.71 7.02 17.88
C TRP A 331 -24.33 7.59 17.54
N MET A 332 -23.91 7.55 16.26
CA MET A 332 -22.61 8.08 15.81
C MET A 332 -22.49 9.59 16.05
N ALA A 333 -23.57 10.35 15.81
CA ALA A 333 -23.63 11.77 16.11
C ALA A 333 -23.49 12.05 17.62
N GLN A 334 -24.12 11.23 18.47
CA GLN A 334 -23.97 11.33 19.94
C GLN A 334 -22.56 11.02 20.42
N LYS A 335 -21.83 10.16 19.71
CA LYS A 335 -20.41 9.86 19.96
C LYS A 335 -19.45 10.94 19.43
N GLY A 336 -19.95 11.94 18.70
CA GLY A 336 -19.14 13.02 18.15
C GLY A 336 -18.33 12.63 16.91
N ILE A 337 -18.71 11.57 16.20
CA ILE A 337 -18.05 11.14 14.97
C ILE A 337 -18.41 12.15 13.86
N PRO A 338 -17.43 12.73 13.13
CA PRO A 338 -17.71 13.70 12.08
C PRO A 338 -18.54 13.11 10.94
N SER A 339 -19.71 13.71 10.66
CA SER A 339 -20.64 13.23 9.63
C SER A 339 -20.01 13.07 8.25
N ASN A 340 -19.14 14.00 7.86
CA ASN A 340 -18.43 13.97 6.58
C ASN A 340 -17.43 12.80 6.44
N LYS A 341 -17.11 12.09 7.53
CA LYS A 341 -16.31 10.86 7.51
C LYS A 341 -17.16 9.59 7.50
N ILE A 342 -18.48 9.66 7.56
CA ILE A 342 -19.36 8.50 7.66
C ILE A 342 -19.93 8.16 6.28
N ASN A 343 -19.64 6.96 5.79
CA ASN A 343 -20.26 6.41 4.59
C ASN A 343 -21.20 5.27 4.99
N PHE A 344 -22.47 5.30 4.59
CA PHE A 344 -23.43 4.23 4.89
C PHE A 344 -23.55 3.21 3.76
N GLY A 345 -23.88 1.98 4.11
CA GLY A 345 -23.97 0.85 3.21
C GLY A 345 -25.21 0.86 2.31
N ALA A 346 -25.02 0.56 1.03
CA ALA A 346 -26.05 0.20 0.06
C ALA A 346 -25.84 -1.25 -0.40
N ALA A 347 -26.88 -2.08 -0.24
CA ALA A 347 -26.86 -3.48 -0.64
C ALA A 347 -27.38 -3.65 -2.07
N PHE A 348 -26.52 -4.01 -3.01
CA PHE A 348 -26.93 -4.33 -4.39
C PHE A 348 -27.35 -5.81 -4.53
N TYR A 349 -28.00 -6.33 -3.48
CA TYR A 349 -28.46 -7.70 -3.34
C TYR A 349 -29.62 -7.76 -2.34
N GLY A 350 -30.33 -8.89 -2.33
CA GLY A 350 -31.37 -9.19 -1.35
C GLY A 350 -30.98 -10.31 -0.39
N ARG A 351 -31.80 -10.52 0.64
CA ARG A 351 -31.75 -11.69 1.54
C ARG A 351 -33.09 -12.41 1.52
N GLY A 352 -33.06 -13.64 1.02
CA GLY A 352 -34.22 -14.53 0.93
C GLY A 352 -34.30 -15.48 2.12
N VAL A 353 -35.49 -15.62 2.71
CA VAL A 353 -35.78 -16.59 3.78
C VAL A 353 -37.08 -17.34 3.51
N GLN A 354 -37.17 -18.57 4.01
CA GLN A 354 -38.43 -19.30 4.11
C GLN A 354 -39.05 -19.15 5.51
N THR A 355 -40.36 -19.08 5.54
CA THR A 355 -41.17 -18.92 6.75
C THR A 355 -41.96 -20.19 7.05
N SER A 356 -42.41 -20.35 8.30
CA SER A 356 -43.32 -21.44 8.70
C SER A 356 -44.77 -21.19 8.28
N GLU A 357 -45.06 -20.01 7.75
CA GLU A 357 -46.39 -19.58 7.33
C GLU A 357 -46.67 -20.00 5.88
N ALA A 358 -47.95 -20.21 5.55
CA ALA A 358 -48.34 -20.53 4.17
C ALA A 358 -48.08 -19.36 3.21
N THR A 359 -48.16 -18.13 3.72
CA THR A 359 -47.82 -16.90 3.00
C THR A 359 -46.97 -16.02 3.92
N ALA A 360 -45.76 -15.70 3.49
CA ALA A 360 -44.85 -14.88 4.26
C ALA A 360 -45.32 -13.42 4.34
N TYR A 361 -44.89 -12.74 5.40
CA TYR A 361 -45.09 -11.32 5.66
C TYR A 361 -43.93 -10.80 6.52
N VAL A 362 -43.76 -9.47 6.64
CA VAL A 362 -42.74 -8.88 7.52
C VAL A 362 -43.05 -9.29 8.97
N GLY A 363 -42.08 -9.85 9.69
CA GLY A 363 -42.27 -10.40 11.04
C GLY A 363 -42.78 -11.84 11.08
N ALA A 364 -43.00 -12.51 9.94
CA ALA A 364 -43.39 -13.92 9.92
C ALA A 364 -42.30 -14.81 10.52
N PRO A 365 -42.63 -15.80 11.37
CA PRO A 365 -41.63 -16.72 11.91
C PRO A 365 -40.92 -17.51 10.81
N THR A 366 -39.59 -17.58 10.91
CA THR A 366 -38.76 -18.28 9.92
C THR A 366 -38.70 -19.79 10.17
N GLU A 367 -38.57 -20.57 9.10
CA GLU A 367 -38.42 -22.03 9.18
C GLU A 367 -36.93 -22.40 9.12
N LYS A 368 -36.33 -22.63 10.30
CA LYS A 368 -34.92 -23.00 10.46
C LYS A 368 -34.65 -24.45 10.04
N ARG A 369 -33.58 -24.65 9.26
CA ARG A 369 -33.04 -25.96 8.88
C ARG A 369 -31.52 -25.92 8.80
N THR A 370 -30.86 -27.07 8.93
CA THR A 370 -29.42 -27.13 8.66
C THR A 370 -29.19 -26.93 7.17
N VAL A 371 -28.48 -25.87 6.82
CA VAL A 371 -28.01 -25.54 5.47
C VAL A 371 -26.50 -25.66 5.45
N ASN A 372 -25.94 -26.26 4.40
CA ASN A 372 -24.49 -26.29 4.21
C ASN A 372 -24.09 -25.23 3.19
N PHE A 373 -23.62 -24.08 3.68
CA PHE A 373 -23.07 -23.01 2.86
C PHE A 373 -21.65 -23.32 2.43
N GLY A 374 -21.23 -22.83 1.27
CA GLY A 374 -19.90 -23.09 0.73
C GLY A 374 -18.77 -22.54 1.59
N VAL A 375 -19.03 -21.47 2.36
CA VAL A 375 -18.03 -20.77 3.19
C VAL A 375 -18.29 -20.97 4.68
N ASP A 376 -19.53 -20.77 5.14
CA ASP A 376 -19.90 -20.94 6.57
C ASP A 376 -20.06 -22.40 6.99
N GLY A 377 -20.09 -23.34 6.02
CA GLY A 377 -20.34 -24.74 6.28
C GLY A 377 -21.78 -25.00 6.79
N PRO A 378 -21.99 -26.05 7.60
CA PRO A 378 -23.31 -26.41 8.10
C PRO A 378 -23.77 -25.46 9.21
N THR A 379 -24.80 -24.66 8.93
CA THR A 379 -25.38 -23.68 9.85
C THR A 379 -26.89 -23.85 9.95
N LEU A 380 -27.47 -23.57 11.13
CA LEU A 380 -28.92 -23.49 11.28
C LEU A 380 -29.41 -22.19 10.63
N SER A 381 -30.12 -22.29 9.50
CA SER A 381 -30.52 -21.15 8.70
C SER A 381 -31.93 -21.33 8.11
N SER A 382 -32.60 -20.21 7.86
CA SER A 382 -33.86 -20.15 7.12
C SER A 382 -33.68 -19.66 5.68
N ALA A 383 -32.45 -19.53 5.18
CA ALA A 383 -32.17 -19.04 3.83
C ALA A 383 -33.04 -19.73 2.77
N ASP A 384 -33.60 -18.95 1.84
CA ASP A 384 -34.37 -19.46 0.72
C ASP A 384 -33.42 -19.99 -0.36
N LEU A 385 -33.22 -21.31 -0.36
CA LEU A 385 -32.41 -22.01 -1.35
C LEU A 385 -33.27 -22.65 -2.45
N ASP A 386 -34.59 -22.51 -2.37
CA ASP A 386 -35.48 -23.07 -3.39
C ASP A 386 -35.58 -22.11 -4.57
N ASN A 387 -35.54 -20.80 -4.30
CA ASN A 387 -35.51 -19.76 -5.33
C ASN A 387 -34.10 -19.20 -5.58
N TRP A 388 -33.20 -19.20 -4.57
CA TRP A 388 -31.92 -18.47 -4.64
C TRP A 388 -30.69 -19.34 -4.35
N LYS A 389 -30.73 -20.62 -4.75
CA LYS A 389 -29.66 -21.59 -4.48
C LYS A 389 -28.28 -21.12 -4.96
N GLU A 390 -28.19 -20.60 -6.18
CA GLU A 390 -26.93 -20.16 -6.81
C GLU A 390 -26.29 -18.97 -6.10
N PHE A 391 -27.03 -18.30 -5.22
CA PHE A 391 -26.61 -17.17 -4.41
C PHE A 391 -26.65 -17.46 -2.91
N GLU A 392 -26.90 -18.72 -2.52
CA GLU A 392 -27.01 -19.11 -1.12
C GLU A 392 -28.02 -18.27 -0.31
N GLY A 393 -29.12 -17.87 -0.95
CA GLY A 393 -30.14 -17.01 -0.34
C GLY A 393 -29.87 -15.51 -0.46
N GLN A 394 -28.86 -15.09 -1.22
CA GLN A 394 -28.39 -13.70 -1.31
C GLN A 394 -28.35 -13.16 -2.75
N PRO A 395 -29.47 -13.17 -3.49
CA PRO A 395 -29.47 -12.85 -4.92
C PRO A 395 -29.06 -11.40 -5.20
N ASN A 396 -28.19 -11.21 -6.20
CA ASN A 396 -27.87 -9.89 -6.75
C ASN A 396 -29.14 -9.19 -7.28
N TYR A 397 -29.21 -7.86 -7.18
CA TYR A 397 -30.36 -7.09 -7.66
C TYR A 397 -30.67 -7.33 -9.14
N ASN A 398 -29.64 -7.37 -10.00
CA ASN A 398 -29.79 -7.65 -11.42
C ASN A 398 -30.43 -9.02 -11.71
N TYR A 399 -30.23 -10.01 -10.83
CA TYR A 399 -30.86 -11.33 -10.93
C TYR A 399 -32.28 -11.31 -10.38
N ILE A 400 -32.55 -10.58 -9.29
CA ILE A 400 -33.91 -10.40 -8.74
C ILE A 400 -34.86 -9.91 -9.84
N LEU A 401 -34.45 -8.90 -10.62
CA LEU A 401 -35.24 -8.31 -11.71
C LEU A 401 -35.54 -9.29 -12.86
N GLN A 402 -34.77 -10.36 -13.00
CA GLN A 402 -34.96 -11.39 -14.04
C GLN A 402 -35.93 -12.50 -13.60
N THR A 403 -36.30 -12.54 -12.32
CA THR A 403 -37.16 -13.59 -11.77
C THR A 403 -38.62 -13.14 -11.67
N GLY A 404 -39.55 -14.03 -12.01
CA GLY A 404 -40.98 -13.78 -11.95
C GLY A 404 -41.69 -14.54 -10.81
N GLY A 405 -42.96 -14.19 -10.58
CA GLY A 405 -43.83 -14.88 -9.63
C GLY A 405 -43.70 -14.42 -8.17
N TRP A 406 -43.06 -13.27 -7.96
CA TRP A 406 -42.96 -12.61 -6.66
C TRP A 406 -43.97 -11.45 -6.58
N GLU A 407 -44.64 -11.33 -5.43
CA GLU A 407 -45.49 -10.17 -5.11
C GLU A 407 -44.64 -9.12 -4.41
N HIS A 408 -44.29 -8.05 -5.11
CA HIS A 408 -43.49 -6.95 -4.59
C HIS A 408 -44.34 -5.98 -3.76
N LYS A 409 -43.81 -5.56 -2.62
CA LYS A 409 -44.45 -4.72 -1.61
C LYS A 409 -43.46 -3.66 -1.10
N TRP A 410 -44.01 -2.61 -0.52
CA TRP A 410 -43.25 -1.53 0.11
C TRP A 410 -43.55 -1.48 1.60
N ASP A 411 -42.52 -1.43 2.44
CA ASP A 411 -42.66 -1.09 3.84
C ASP A 411 -42.45 0.41 4.03
N ALA A 412 -43.53 1.13 4.30
CA ALA A 412 -43.49 2.59 4.47
C ALA A 412 -42.85 3.04 5.79
N ALA A 413 -42.75 2.17 6.80
CA ALA A 413 -42.07 2.49 8.05
C ALA A 413 -40.56 2.35 7.89
N ALA A 414 -40.11 1.25 7.27
CA ALA A 414 -38.68 1.00 7.05
C ALA A 414 -38.11 1.70 5.80
N GLU A 415 -38.98 2.18 4.90
CA GLU A 415 -38.65 2.83 3.62
C GLU A 415 -37.82 1.94 2.67
N VAL A 416 -38.19 0.66 2.59
CA VAL A 416 -37.54 -0.36 1.75
C VAL A 416 -38.55 -1.31 1.11
N PRO A 417 -38.22 -1.92 -0.04
CA PRO A 417 -39.07 -2.92 -0.65
C PRO A 417 -38.87 -4.31 -0.02
N TYR A 418 -39.86 -5.17 -0.21
CA TYR A 418 -39.74 -6.61 0.00
C TYR A 418 -40.64 -7.35 -0.98
N ALA A 419 -40.43 -8.65 -1.13
CA ALA A 419 -41.23 -9.48 -2.01
C ALA A 419 -41.62 -10.79 -1.35
N VAL A 420 -42.79 -11.31 -1.67
CA VAL A 420 -43.31 -12.58 -1.13
C VAL A 420 -43.72 -13.54 -2.23
N LYS A 421 -43.52 -14.84 -1.99
CA LYS A 421 -43.93 -15.91 -2.90
C LYS A 421 -44.30 -17.13 -2.08
N GLY A 422 -45.60 -17.28 -1.76
CA GLY A 422 -46.02 -18.28 -0.79
C GLY A 422 -45.25 -18.12 0.53
N LYS A 423 -44.63 -19.19 1.02
CA LYS A 423 -43.86 -19.18 2.27
C LYS A 423 -42.51 -18.44 2.21
N TYR A 424 -42.06 -17.97 1.04
CA TYR A 424 -40.77 -17.29 0.87
C TYR A 424 -40.90 -15.78 0.97
N PHE A 425 -39.93 -15.15 1.61
CA PHE A 425 -39.79 -13.72 1.80
C PHE A 425 -38.42 -13.27 1.29
N LEU A 426 -38.37 -12.18 0.54
CA LEU A 426 -37.14 -11.55 0.05
C LEU A 426 -37.13 -10.08 0.49
N SER A 427 -36.18 -9.68 1.32
CA SER A 427 -35.85 -8.27 1.51
C SER A 427 -34.74 -7.87 0.55
N TYR A 428 -34.81 -6.69 -0.04
CA TYR A 428 -33.82 -6.18 -0.98
C TYR A 428 -33.89 -4.65 -1.03
N ASP A 429 -33.02 -4.03 -1.82
CA ASP A 429 -33.07 -2.62 -2.17
C ASP A 429 -33.43 -2.45 -3.65
N ASP A 430 -34.17 -1.40 -3.98
CA ASP A 430 -34.48 -0.99 -5.35
C ASP A 430 -34.19 0.49 -5.57
N VAL A 431 -34.44 0.98 -6.79
CA VAL A 431 -34.18 2.38 -7.15
C VAL A 431 -34.85 3.34 -6.14
N PRO A 432 -36.16 3.24 -5.83
CA PRO A 432 -36.79 4.06 -4.79
C PRO A 432 -36.13 4.03 -3.41
N SER A 433 -35.76 2.86 -2.87
CA SER A 433 -35.12 2.81 -1.54
C SER A 433 -33.69 3.36 -1.55
N ILE A 434 -32.94 3.13 -2.63
CA ILE A 434 -31.62 3.70 -2.82
C ILE A 434 -31.67 5.22 -2.97
N GLU A 435 -32.63 5.77 -3.72
CA GLU A 435 -32.86 7.23 -3.78
C GLU A 435 -33.12 7.82 -2.40
N LYS A 436 -33.97 7.16 -1.59
CA LYS A 436 -34.28 7.61 -0.23
C LYS A 436 -33.06 7.58 0.69
N LYS A 437 -32.23 6.53 0.60
CA LYS A 437 -30.97 6.43 1.35
C LYS A 437 -29.96 7.48 0.91
N ALA A 438 -29.82 7.72 -0.40
CA ALA A 438 -28.97 8.78 -0.92
C ALA A 438 -29.47 10.16 -0.48
N GLN A 439 -30.78 10.42 -0.52
CA GLN A 439 -31.33 11.68 -0.05
C GLN A 439 -31.10 11.87 1.45
N TYR A 440 -31.24 10.81 2.22
CA TYR A 440 -30.93 10.82 3.65
C TYR A 440 -29.46 11.18 3.92
N ILE A 441 -28.52 10.69 3.10
CA ILE A 441 -27.09 11.05 3.17
C ILE A 441 -26.89 12.55 2.93
N VAL A 442 -27.57 13.12 1.92
CA VAL A 442 -27.53 14.56 1.62
C VAL A 442 -28.13 15.37 2.77
N ASP A 443 -29.32 15.01 3.23
CA ASP A 443 -30.08 15.74 4.27
C ASP A 443 -29.36 15.77 5.63
N ASN A 444 -28.48 14.80 5.89
CA ASN A 444 -27.72 14.68 7.13
C ASN A 444 -26.23 15.04 6.99
N ASP A 445 -25.82 15.60 5.85
CA ASP A 445 -24.44 15.98 5.53
C ASP A 445 -23.41 14.87 5.82
N LEU A 446 -23.75 13.65 5.39
CA LEU A 446 -22.88 12.49 5.57
C LEU A 446 -21.82 12.43 4.46
N GLY A 447 -20.77 11.65 4.69
CA GLY A 447 -19.62 11.51 3.78
C GLY A 447 -19.99 10.85 2.45
N GLY A 448 -20.92 9.90 2.45
CA GLY A 448 -21.35 9.23 1.22
C GLY A 448 -21.92 7.83 1.44
N VAL A 449 -21.72 6.97 0.44
CA VAL A 449 -22.22 5.60 0.40
C VAL A 449 -21.09 4.61 0.11
N ILE A 450 -21.16 3.43 0.74
CA ILE A 450 -20.38 2.25 0.35
C ILE A 450 -21.30 1.15 -0.18
N VAL A 451 -20.94 0.53 -1.30
CA VAL A 451 -21.76 -0.41 -2.04
C VAL A 451 -21.17 -1.81 -1.94
N TRP A 452 -21.96 -2.75 -1.41
CA TRP A 452 -21.69 -4.18 -1.54
C TRP A 452 -22.74 -4.81 -2.47
N GLN A 453 -22.40 -5.28 -3.66
CA GLN A 453 -21.14 -5.04 -4.39
C GLN A 453 -21.46 -4.54 -5.80
N VAL A 454 -20.49 -3.91 -6.47
CA VAL A 454 -20.72 -3.12 -7.70
C VAL A 454 -21.44 -3.89 -8.80
N HIS A 455 -21.08 -5.15 -9.03
CA HIS A 455 -21.67 -5.99 -10.06
C HIS A 455 -23.07 -6.52 -9.72
N GLY A 456 -23.57 -6.26 -8.52
CA GLY A 456 -24.89 -6.70 -8.08
C GLY A 456 -26.05 -6.09 -8.87
N ASP A 457 -25.79 -4.98 -9.57
CA ASP A 457 -26.81 -4.19 -10.27
C ASP A 457 -26.48 -3.97 -11.76
N ILE A 458 -25.31 -4.43 -12.24
CA ILE A 458 -24.93 -4.20 -13.64
C ILE A 458 -25.83 -4.94 -14.62
N LYS A 459 -26.07 -4.32 -15.77
CA LYS A 459 -26.74 -4.89 -16.93
C LYS A 459 -26.03 -4.47 -18.21
N CYS A 460 -25.60 -5.43 -19.01
CA CYS A 460 -25.12 -5.15 -20.36
C CYS A 460 -26.30 -5.02 -21.34
N GLU A 461 -26.49 -3.83 -21.90
CA GLU A 461 -27.51 -3.55 -22.92
C GLU A 461 -26.97 -3.58 -24.36
N GLY A 462 -25.65 -3.73 -24.49
CA GLY A 462 -24.94 -3.78 -25.76
C GLY A 462 -24.40 -5.16 -26.11
N THR A 463 -23.35 -5.18 -26.94
CA THR A 463 -22.53 -6.37 -27.22
C THR A 463 -21.25 -6.36 -26.38
N PHE A 464 -20.56 -7.50 -26.32
CA PHE A 464 -19.27 -7.61 -25.65
C PHE A 464 -18.08 -7.50 -26.60
N ILE A 465 -17.10 -6.69 -26.23
CA ILE A 465 -15.74 -6.74 -26.75
C ILE A 465 -14.96 -7.75 -25.90
N SER A 466 -14.19 -8.63 -26.55
CA SER A 466 -13.37 -9.62 -25.86
C SER A 466 -11.92 -9.17 -25.81
N HIS A 467 -11.36 -9.13 -24.60
CA HIS A 467 -9.94 -8.88 -24.35
C HIS A 467 -9.32 -10.17 -23.84
N GLY A 468 -8.46 -10.76 -24.65
CA GLY A 468 -7.98 -12.13 -24.44
C GLY A 468 -9.14 -13.15 -24.32
N THR A 469 -8.91 -14.18 -23.51
CA THR A 469 -9.88 -15.27 -23.30
C THR A 469 -10.83 -15.03 -22.12
N LYS A 470 -10.50 -14.09 -21.24
CA LYS A 470 -11.16 -13.89 -19.95
C LYS A 470 -12.04 -12.64 -19.93
N LEU A 471 -11.46 -11.47 -20.14
CA LEU A 471 -12.14 -10.19 -19.93
C LEU A 471 -13.19 -9.93 -21.02
N LYS A 472 -14.37 -9.47 -20.59
CA LYS A 472 -15.48 -9.04 -21.45
C LYS A 472 -15.86 -7.62 -21.10
N GLU A 473 -15.83 -6.72 -22.07
CA GLU A 473 -16.23 -5.32 -21.90
C GLU A 473 -17.58 -5.10 -22.60
N CYS A 474 -18.55 -4.58 -21.88
CA CYS A 474 -19.86 -4.25 -22.41
C CYS A 474 -19.82 -2.89 -23.11
N THR A 475 -20.27 -2.86 -24.36
CA THR A 475 -20.34 -1.62 -25.16
C THR A 475 -21.42 -0.62 -24.70
N LYS A 476 -22.34 -1.06 -23.83
CA LYS A 476 -23.38 -0.21 -23.22
C LYS A 476 -23.79 -0.78 -21.87
N LEU A 477 -23.11 -0.33 -20.82
CA LEU A 477 -23.40 -0.69 -19.44
C LEU A 477 -24.56 0.15 -18.89
N SER A 478 -25.36 -0.42 -17.98
CA SER A 478 -26.26 0.30 -17.09
C SER A 478 -26.16 -0.28 -15.68
N SER A 479 -26.28 0.58 -14.68
CA SER A 479 -26.24 0.25 -13.25
C SER A 479 -27.32 1.06 -12.51
N PRO A 480 -28.61 0.68 -12.61
CA PRO A 480 -29.75 1.49 -12.15
C PRO A 480 -29.69 2.01 -10.71
N LEU A 481 -29.22 1.22 -9.74
CA LEU A 481 -29.04 1.63 -8.35
C LEU A 481 -27.87 2.60 -8.20
N ALA A 482 -26.75 2.37 -8.87
CA ALA A 482 -25.62 3.29 -8.86
C ALA A 482 -25.98 4.64 -9.53
N GLU A 483 -26.67 4.59 -10.67
CA GLU A 483 -27.20 5.77 -11.37
C GLU A 483 -28.20 6.55 -10.51
N ALA A 484 -28.98 5.86 -9.65
CA ALA A 484 -29.89 6.49 -8.70
C ALA A 484 -29.14 7.26 -7.60
N ILE A 485 -28.04 6.70 -7.08
CA ILE A 485 -27.15 7.38 -6.12
C ILE A 485 -26.59 8.65 -6.75
N ASP A 486 -25.96 8.53 -7.93
CA ASP A 486 -25.35 9.68 -8.61
C ASP A 486 -26.38 10.78 -8.90
N ARG A 487 -27.56 10.42 -9.40
CA ARG A 487 -28.64 11.39 -9.68
C ARG A 487 -29.05 12.18 -8.44
N VAL A 488 -29.10 11.55 -7.26
CA VAL A 488 -29.46 12.25 -6.01
C VAL A 488 -28.31 13.11 -5.51
N PHE A 489 -27.08 12.60 -5.52
CA PHE A 489 -25.91 13.38 -5.07
C PHE A 489 -25.59 14.54 -6.01
N SER A 490 -25.92 14.40 -7.29
CA SER A 490 -25.80 15.46 -8.30
C SER A 490 -27.05 16.36 -8.37
N ALA A 491 -28.08 16.13 -7.54
CA ALA A 491 -29.28 16.97 -7.55
C ALA A 491 -28.97 18.38 -7.02
N GLY A 492 -29.03 19.37 -7.91
CA GLY A 492 -28.70 20.76 -7.58
C GLY A 492 -27.23 21.14 -7.79
N THR A 493 -26.39 20.19 -8.21
CA THR A 493 -25.12 20.50 -8.88
C THR A 493 -25.44 20.78 -10.36
N VAL A 494 -24.76 21.76 -10.97
CA VAL A 494 -24.81 21.90 -12.43
C VAL A 494 -24.04 20.70 -12.99
N PRO A 495 -24.66 19.82 -13.80
CA PRO A 495 -23.97 18.63 -14.30
C PRO A 495 -22.72 19.06 -15.06
N ASN A 496 -21.56 18.58 -14.61
CA ASN A 496 -20.30 18.90 -15.25
C ASN A 496 -20.21 18.25 -16.65
N ALA A 497 -20.06 19.06 -17.68
CA ALA A 497 -19.72 18.63 -19.02
C ALA A 497 -18.23 18.26 -19.07
N ALA A 498 -17.88 17.12 -19.67
CA ALA A 498 -16.47 16.78 -19.85
C ALA A 498 -15.76 17.79 -20.78
N PRO A 499 -14.46 18.07 -20.56
CA PRO A 499 -13.74 19.03 -21.37
C PRO A 499 -13.51 18.50 -22.78
N VAL A 500 -13.61 19.36 -23.79
CA VAL A 500 -13.39 18.97 -25.19
C VAL A 500 -11.93 19.19 -25.56
N LEU A 501 -11.14 18.11 -25.62
CA LEU A 501 -9.73 18.15 -25.99
C LEU A 501 -9.50 18.14 -27.52
N SER A 502 -8.66 19.06 -27.99
CA SER A 502 -8.15 19.13 -29.37
C SER A 502 -6.64 18.95 -29.38
N VAL A 503 -6.17 17.94 -30.11
CA VAL A 503 -4.76 17.60 -30.30
C VAL A 503 -4.36 17.74 -31.77
N PRO A 504 -3.07 18.01 -32.08
CA PRO A 504 -2.62 18.12 -33.47
C PRO A 504 -2.55 16.76 -34.17
N THR A 505 -2.29 16.77 -35.47
CA THR A 505 -1.95 15.56 -36.23
C THR A 505 -0.59 15.00 -35.79
N ALA A 506 -0.19 13.85 -36.37
CA ALA A 506 1.09 13.23 -36.06
C ALA A 506 2.28 14.20 -36.20
N GLN A 507 3.22 14.11 -35.27
CA GLN A 507 4.43 14.92 -35.21
C GLN A 507 5.64 14.13 -35.73
N VAL A 508 6.73 14.84 -36.03
CA VAL A 508 7.99 14.25 -36.47
C VAL A 508 9.13 14.92 -35.70
N VAL A 509 10.11 14.12 -35.27
CA VAL A 509 11.28 14.59 -34.54
C VAL A 509 12.49 13.74 -34.92
N ASP A 510 13.68 14.34 -34.97
CA ASP A 510 14.91 13.57 -35.17
C ASP A 510 15.34 12.90 -33.85
N SER A 511 16.03 11.75 -33.96
CA SER A 511 16.65 11.03 -32.85
C SER A 511 17.37 11.99 -31.89
N GLY A 512 17.09 11.86 -30.59
CA GLY A 512 17.70 12.68 -29.55
C GLY A 512 17.21 14.11 -29.45
N GLN A 513 16.35 14.56 -30.35
CA GLN A 513 15.82 15.92 -30.34
C GLN A 513 14.48 16.00 -29.62
N THR A 514 14.08 17.21 -29.27
CA THR A 514 12.80 17.49 -28.63
C THR A 514 11.80 17.99 -29.67
N VAL A 515 10.54 17.58 -29.54
CA VAL A 515 9.42 18.20 -30.26
C VAL A 515 8.40 18.74 -29.27
N SER A 516 7.99 19.98 -29.48
CA SER A 516 6.92 20.63 -28.72
C SER A 516 5.74 20.94 -29.62
N PHE A 517 4.53 20.64 -29.16
CA PHE A 517 3.30 20.96 -29.85
C PHE A 517 2.24 21.48 -28.88
N SER A 518 1.34 22.31 -29.39
CA SER A 518 0.27 22.89 -28.60
C SER A 518 -0.99 22.03 -28.68
N VAL A 519 -1.65 21.87 -27.53
CA VAL A 519 -2.99 21.31 -27.41
C VAL A 519 -3.92 22.39 -26.85
N SER A 520 -5.22 22.24 -27.10
CA SER A 520 -6.23 23.14 -26.55
C SER A 520 -7.45 22.35 -26.11
N ALA A 521 -8.11 22.84 -25.09
CA ALA A 521 -9.37 22.31 -24.63
C ALA A 521 -10.32 23.43 -24.23
N THR A 522 -11.60 23.15 -24.33
CA THR A 522 -12.67 24.05 -23.90
C THR A 522 -13.59 23.31 -22.98
N ASP A 523 -14.06 24.01 -21.96
CA ASP A 523 -15.09 23.53 -21.06
C ASP A 523 -16.37 24.34 -21.25
N THR A 524 -17.53 23.67 -21.30
CA THR A 524 -18.81 24.35 -21.55
C THR A 524 -19.34 25.05 -20.31
N ASP A 525 -18.96 24.56 -19.13
CA ASP A 525 -19.40 25.07 -17.83
C ASP A 525 -18.37 26.06 -17.25
N GLY A 526 -17.22 26.19 -17.91
CA GLY A 526 -16.21 27.21 -17.65
C GLY A 526 -15.25 26.85 -16.53
N ASP A 527 -15.17 25.56 -16.20
CA ASP A 527 -14.26 25.05 -15.17
C ASP A 527 -12.79 25.23 -15.53
N ALA A 528 -11.95 25.27 -14.51
CA ALA A 528 -10.51 25.41 -14.68
C ALA A 528 -9.93 24.11 -15.23
N LEU A 529 -9.25 24.22 -16.37
CA LEU A 529 -8.65 23.07 -17.05
C LEU A 529 -7.23 22.82 -16.57
N SER A 530 -6.86 21.55 -16.50
CA SER A 530 -5.52 21.07 -16.19
C SER A 530 -5.10 19.99 -17.19
N PHE A 531 -3.86 20.04 -17.65
CA PHE A 531 -3.34 19.12 -18.68
C PHE A 531 -2.21 18.23 -18.13
N THR A 532 -2.19 16.96 -18.54
CA THR A 532 -1.00 16.09 -18.42
C THR A 532 -0.78 15.29 -19.70
N ALA A 533 0.37 14.62 -19.79
CA ALA A 533 0.65 13.68 -20.86
C ALA A 533 1.51 12.52 -20.35
N THR A 534 1.38 11.36 -20.98
CA THR A 534 2.33 10.24 -20.83
C THR A 534 3.44 10.37 -21.86
N ASN A 535 4.64 9.88 -21.51
CA ASN A 535 5.86 9.96 -22.33
C ASN A 535 6.34 11.38 -22.69
N ALA A 536 5.66 12.43 -22.23
CA ALA A 536 5.99 13.82 -22.53
C ALA A 536 5.81 14.71 -21.29
N THR A 537 6.45 15.87 -21.28
CA THR A 537 6.22 16.90 -20.26
C THR A 537 5.15 17.88 -20.74
N VAL A 538 4.40 18.48 -19.81
CA VAL A 538 3.32 19.42 -20.12
C VAL A 538 3.54 20.72 -19.36
N VAL A 539 3.43 21.84 -20.08
CA VAL A 539 3.34 23.18 -19.51
C VAL A 539 1.95 23.71 -19.80
N ASP A 540 1.13 23.83 -18.76
CA ASP A 540 -0.19 24.43 -18.85
C ASP A 540 -0.07 25.96 -18.97
N ASN A 541 -0.73 26.54 -19.97
CA ASN A 541 -0.70 27.98 -20.22
C ASN A 541 -1.80 28.74 -19.45
N GLY A 542 -2.68 28.04 -18.71
CA GLY A 542 -3.72 28.62 -17.86
C GLY A 542 -4.86 29.30 -18.63
N ASN A 543 -4.97 29.03 -19.94
CA ASN A 543 -5.97 29.64 -20.82
C ASN A 543 -6.74 28.59 -21.65
N GLY A 544 -6.81 27.34 -21.15
CA GLY A 544 -7.36 26.22 -21.89
C GLY A 544 -6.44 25.71 -23.01
N SER A 545 -5.14 26.01 -22.95
CA SER A 545 -4.13 25.41 -23.82
C SER A 545 -2.92 24.96 -23.03
N ALA A 546 -2.21 23.97 -23.56
CA ALA A 546 -0.95 23.52 -22.99
C ALA A 546 0.07 23.24 -24.08
N THR A 547 1.34 23.35 -23.70
CA THR A 547 2.48 22.96 -24.54
C THR A 547 2.97 21.60 -24.07
N VAL A 548 2.85 20.59 -24.93
CA VAL A 548 3.33 19.23 -24.68
C VAL A 548 4.70 19.09 -25.35
N THR A 549 5.68 18.58 -24.61
CA THR A 549 7.07 18.47 -25.05
C THR A 549 7.56 17.04 -24.89
N TYR A 550 7.80 16.37 -26.01
CA TYR A 550 8.34 15.02 -26.08
C TYR A 550 9.85 15.06 -26.38
N GLN A 551 10.63 14.37 -25.57
CA GLN A 551 12.07 14.18 -25.79
C GLN A 551 12.28 12.83 -26.49
N ALA A 552 12.73 12.86 -27.74
CA ALA A 552 13.02 11.64 -28.48
C ALA A 552 14.24 10.94 -27.90
N VAL A 553 14.14 9.62 -27.73
CA VAL A 553 15.29 8.77 -27.42
C VAL A 553 16.22 8.72 -28.62
N ASN A 554 17.51 8.50 -28.34
CA ASN A 554 18.48 8.25 -29.40
C ASN A 554 18.21 6.88 -30.03
N THR A 555 18.05 6.84 -31.34
CA THR A 555 17.81 5.63 -32.11
C THR A 555 18.47 5.70 -33.47
N ALA A 556 19.11 4.62 -33.90
CA ALA A 556 19.71 4.51 -35.23
C ALA A 556 18.66 4.34 -36.34
N THR A 557 17.48 3.81 -36.02
CA THR A 557 16.38 3.53 -36.97
C THR A 557 15.13 4.33 -36.64
N ASP A 558 14.30 4.58 -37.64
CA ASP A 558 13.01 5.25 -37.45
C ASP A 558 12.11 4.45 -36.50
N THR A 559 11.48 5.13 -35.54
CA THR A 559 10.53 4.55 -34.59
C THR A 559 9.29 5.43 -34.46
N GLN A 560 8.25 4.89 -33.82
CA GLN A 560 7.01 5.61 -33.57
C GLN A 560 6.64 5.51 -32.08
N VAL A 561 6.26 6.64 -31.49
CA VAL A 561 5.88 6.76 -30.09
C VAL A 561 4.49 7.38 -30.00
N ILE A 562 3.69 6.92 -29.04
CA ILE A 562 2.38 7.50 -28.73
C ILE A 562 2.52 8.38 -27.49
N VAL A 563 2.15 9.65 -27.63
CA VAL A 563 2.00 10.60 -26.53
C VAL A 563 0.51 10.74 -26.25
N THR A 564 0.05 10.21 -25.12
CA THR A 564 -1.35 10.35 -24.69
C THR A 564 -1.49 11.61 -23.87
N VAL A 565 -2.28 12.57 -24.35
CA VAL A 565 -2.58 13.83 -23.65
C VAL A 565 -3.90 13.69 -22.93
N SER A 566 -3.94 14.10 -21.67
CA SER A 566 -5.15 14.16 -20.84
C SER A 566 -5.45 15.61 -20.46
N VAL A 567 -6.72 15.99 -20.50
CA VAL A 567 -7.22 17.24 -19.91
C VAL A 567 -8.32 16.92 -18.92
N SER A 568 -8.29 17.59 -17.78
CA SER A 568 -9.25 17.45 -16.67
C SER A 568 -9.76 18.81 -16.25
N ASP A 569 -11.06 18.92 -16.00
CA ASP A 569 -11.69 20.08 -15.38
C ASP A 569 -11.75 19.96 -13.84
N GLY A 570 -11.11 18.92 -13.27
CA GLY A 570 -11.15 18.57 -11.85
C GLY A 570 -12.28 17.61 -11.46
N ARG A 571 -13.25 17.37 -12.35
CA ARG A 571 -14.44 16.52 -12.16
C ARG A 571 -14.66 15.51 -13.29
N LYS A 572 -14.28 15.81 -14.53
CA LYS A 572 -14.27 14.92 -15.70
C LYS A 572 -12.97 15.13 -16.48
N SER A 573 -12.55 14.07 -17.15
CA SER A 573 -11.33 14.09 -17.97
C SER A 573 -11.56 13.47 -19.34
N VAL A 574 -10.78 13.94 -20.31
CA VAL A 574 -10.74 13.40 -21.67
C VAL A 574 -9.30 13.19 -22.09
N ILE A 575 -9.03 12.05 -22.71
CA ILE A 575 -7.72 11.70 -23.26
C ILE A 575 -7.75 11.64 -24.79
N LYS A 576 -6.63 12.00 -25.42
CA LYS A 576 -6.38 11.81 -26.86
C LYS A 576 -4.91 11.53 -27.14
N ASP A 577 -4.66 10.67 -28.11
CA ASP A 577 -3.31 10.30 -28.54
C ASP A 577 -2.76 11.21 -29.64
N VAL A 578 -1.47 11.49 -29.56
CA VAL A 578 -0.66 12.11 -30.61
C VAL A 578 0.48 11.17 -30.96
N VAL A 579 0.53 10.75 -32.22
CA VAL A 579 1.62 9.94 -32.76
C VAL A 579 2.83 10.81 -33.04
N VAL A 580 4.00 10.44 -32.53
CA VAL A 580 5.30 11.08 -32.81
C VAL A 580 6.18 10.09 -33.57
N ASN A 581 6.56 10.43 -34.80
CA ASN A 581 7.49 9.63 -35.59
C ASN A 581 8.91 10.14 -35.33
N VAL A 582 9.74 9.29 -34.71
CA VAL A 582 11.16 9.58 -34.44
C VAL A 582 11.99 9.10 -35.61
N LYS A 583 12.72 10.00 -36.25
CA LYS A 583 13.61 9.68 -37.36
C LYS A 583 14.97 9.25 -36.84
N GLY A 584 15.41 8.06 -37.20
CA GLY A 584 16.68 7.50 -36.75
C GLY A 584 17.88 8.32 -37.25
N SER A 585 18.93 8.41 -36.43
CA SER A 585 20.17 9.12 -36.78
C SER A 585 20.98 8.41 -37.88
N GLY A 586 20.71 7.11 -38.12
CA GLY A 586 21.46 6.27 -39.04
C GLY A 586 22.85 5.85 -38.53
N VAL A 587 23.20 6.19 -37.28
CA VAL A 587 24.49 5.88 -36.64
C VAL A 587 24.21 5.16 -35.33
N VAL A 588 24.96 4.09 -35.02
CA VAL A 588 24.91 3.45 -33.69
C VAL A 588 25.57 4.40 -32.71
N GLU A 589 24.80 4.92 -31.76
CA GLU A 589 25.32 5.81 -30.71
C GLU A 589 25.84 5.02 -29.52
N ASN A 590 26.94 5.52 -28.92
CA ASN A 590 27.60 4.95 -27.74
C ASN A 590 26.67 5.00 -26.51
N VAL A 591 26.43 3.84 -25.91
CA VAL A 591 25.70 3.63 -24.67
C VAL A 591 26.71 3.61 -23.52
N PRO A 592 26.59 4.51 -22.52
CA PRO A 592 27.52 4.54 -21.40
C PRO A 592 27.62 3.18 -20.67
N PRO A 593 28.79 2.83 -20.12
CA PRO A 593 28.95 1.60 -19.37
C PRO A 593 28.09 1.62 -18.11
N VAL A 594 27.54 0.47 -17.73
CA VAL A 594 26.73 0.32 -16.51
C VAL A 594 27.57 -0.31 -15.41
N LEU A 595 27.77 0.42 -14.31
CA LEU A 595 28.56 0.00 -13.15
C LEU A 595 27.68 -0.74 -12.13
N THR A 596 28.14 -1.90 -11.68
CA THR A 596 27.51 -2.69 -10.60
C THR A 596 28.46 -2.75 -9.41
N THR A 597 27.98 -2.28 -8.25
CA THR A 597 28.73 -2.27 -6.99
C THR A 597 27.90 -2.85 -5.85
N PRO A 598 28.53 -3.39 -4.78
CA PRO A 598 27.82 -3.58 -3.52
C PRO A 598 27.40 -2.22 -2.93
N ALA A 599 26.28 -2.18 -2.21
CA ALA A 599 25.84 -0.95 -1.54
C ALA A 599 26.77 -0.57 -0.37
N SER A 600 27.32 -1.57 0.34
CA SER A 600 28.28 -1.36 1.41
C SER A 600 29.15 -2.60 1.67
N VAL A 601 30.31 -2.40 2.30
CA VAL A 601 31.17 -3.45 2.84
C VAL A 601 31.57 -3.12 4.28
N THR A 602 31.99 -4.11 5.05
CA THR A 602 32.41 -3.90 6.45
C THR A 602 33.82 -4.41 6.68
N VAL A 603 34.61 -3.65 7.44
CA VAL A 603 36.01 -3.95 7.75
C VAL A 603 36.34 -3.52 9.17
N ASP A 604 37.21 -4.27 9.85
CA ASP A 604 37.70 -3.84 11.16
C ASP A 604 38.73 -2.71 11.00
N SER A 605 38.74 -1.81 11.97
CA SER A 605 39.67 -0.69 12.10
C SER A 605 41.12 -1.14 11.86
N GLY A 606 41.84 -0.38 11.04
CA GLY A 606 43.23 -0.69 10.65
C GLY A 606 43.40 -1.90 9.72
N LYS A 607 42.32 -2.58 9.30
CA LYS A 607 42.37 -3.67 8.30
C LYS A 607 42.05 -3.15 6.91
N THR A 608 42.29 -4.00 5.92
CA THR A 608 42.04 -3.71 4.50
C THR A 608 40.85 -4.52 4.02
N VAL A 609 40.01 -3.91 3.20
CA VAL A 609 38.88 -4.56 2.51
C VAL A 609 39.03 -4.41 1.00
N VAL A 610 38.56 -5.42 0.28
CA VAL A 610 38.49 -5.41 -1.19
C VAL A 610 37.03 -5.23 -1.59
N ILE A 611 36.76 -4.19 -2.36
CA ILE A 611 35.46 -3.92 -3.00
C ILE A 611 35.57 -4.41 -4.44
N SER A 612 34.90 -5.53 -4.74
CA SER A 612 34.82 -6.03 -6.12
C SER A 612 33.65 -5.37 -6.84
N VAL A 613 33.93 -4.73 -7.97
CA VAL A 613 32.93 -4.11 -8.85
C VAL A 613 32.99 -4.77 -10.23
N SER A 614 31.87 -4.74 -10.95
CA SER A 614 31.81 -5.12 -12.36
C SER A 614 31.16 -4.02 -13.17
N ALA A 615 31.46 -3.94 -14.45
CA ALA A 615 30.71 -3.08 -15.36
C ALA A 615 30.50 -3.79 -16.69
N GLN A 616 29.45 -3.40 -17.39
CA GLN A 616 29.16 -3.87 -18.75
C GLN A 616 28.97 -2.67 -19.66
N ASP A 617 29.49 -2.82 -20.87
CA ASP A 617 29.34 -1.84 -21.93
C ASP A 617 28.52 -2.47 -23.04
N ALA A 618 27.45 -1.82 -23.47
CA ALA A 618 26.57 -2.38 -24.48
C ALA A 618 27.20 -2.39 -25.88
N ASP A 619 28.19 -1.52 -26.13
CA ASP A 619 28.91 -1.42 -27.38
C ASP A 619 30.18 -2.31 -27.40
N GLY A 620 30.56 -2.84 -26.24
CA GLY A 620 31.73 -3.69 -26.06
C GLY A 620 33.04 -2.90 -25.99
N ASP A 621 32.96 -1.61 -25.64
CA ASP A 621 34.10 -0.72 -25.53
C ASP A 621 35.02 -1.08 -24.35
N THR A 622 36.27 -0.62 -24.42
CA THR A 622 37.28 -0.93 -23.40
C THR A 622 37.08 -0.05 -22.17
N LEU A 623 36.90 -0.67 -21.00
CA LEU A 623 36.58 0.03 -19.77
C LEU A 623 37.81 0.38 -18.92
N ALA A 624 37.83 1.62 -18.42
CA ALA A 624 38.79 2.14 -17.46
C ALA A 624 38.11 2.42 -16.12
N TYR A 625 38.72 1.97 -15.03
CA TYR A 625 38.18 2.12 -13.67
C TYR A 625 39.03 3.08 -12.83
N SER A 626 38.38 3.87 -11.99
CA SER A 626 39.03 4.73 -10.99
C SER A 626 38.25 4.75 -9.68
N SER A 627 38.93 5.12 -8.59
CA SER A 627 38.35 5.20 -7.24
C SER A 627 38.83 6.47 -6.53
N SER A 628 37.97 7.09 -5.71
CA SER A 628 38.35 8.24 -4.87
C SER A 628 39.31 7.87 -3.73
N VAL A 629 39.31 6.61 -3.28
CA VAL A 629 40.15 6.11 -2.18
C VAL A 629 40.64 4.69 -2.48
N GLY A 630 41.83 4.34 -1.98
CA GLY A 630 42.41 3.00 -2.16
C GLY A 630 43.13 2.81 -3.50
N THR A 631 43.47 1.57 -3.82
CA THR A 631 44.13 1.19 -5.07
C THR A 631 43.23 0.33 -5.94
N VAL A 632 43.22 0.59 -7.25
CA VAL A 632 42.39 -0.12 -8.23
C VAL A 632 43.22 -1.18 -8.95
N ALA A 633 42.75 -2.43 -8.96
CA ALA A 633 43.29 -3.52 -9.76
C ALA A 633 42.22 -4.02 -10.74
N VAL A 634 42.41 -3.79 -12.03
CA VAL A 634 41.47 -4.23 -13.07
C VAL A 634 41.49 -5.76 -13.19
N THR A 635 40.32 -6.38 -13.22
CA THR A 635 40.11 -7.82 -13.38
C THR A 635 39.48 -8.13 -14.74
N ALA A 636 39.28 -9.41 -15.06
CA ALA A 636 38.73 -9.81 -16.36
C ALA A 636 37.28 -9.34 -16.61
N THR A 637 36.53 -9.03 -15.54
CA THR A 637 35.10 -8.66 -15.62
C THR A 637 34.77 -7.37 -14.86
N GLY A 638 35.78 -6.60 -14.45
CA GLY A 638 35.57 -5.51 -13.50
C GLY A 638 36.86 -4.96 -12.90
N ALA A 639 36.78 -4.54 -11.62
CA ALA A 639 37.93 -4.10 -10.85
C ALA A 639 37.78 -4.44 -9.36
N ASP A 640 38.90 -4.66 -8.70
CA ASP A 640 39.01 -4.80 -7.24
C ASP A 640 39.61 -3.52 -6.66
N ILE A 641 38.87 -2.82 -5.81
CA ILE A 641 39.31 -1.62 -5.11
C ILE A 641 39.74 -2.02 -3.70
N THR A 642 41.02 -1.87 -3.40
CA THR A 642 41.59 -2.20 -2.09
C THR A 642 41.67 -0.95 -1.22
N VAL A 643 40.91 -0.93 -0.12
CA VAL A 643 40.83 0.21 0.81
C VAL A 643 41.34 -0.20 2.18
N THR A 644 42.34 0.51 2.70
CA THR A 644 42.82 0.34 4.08
C THR A 644 42.04 1.29 5.00
N ALA A 645 41.30 0.72 5.94
CA ALA A 645 40.53 1.50 6.91
C ALA A 645 41.46 2.21 7.91
N PRO A 646 41.12 3.44 8.32
CA PRO A 646 41.84 4.14 9.38
C PRO A 646 41.66 3.40 10.70
N ILE A 647 42.60 3.60 11.62
CA ILE A 647 42.44 3.13 13.00
C ILE A 647 41.47 4.07 13.71
N THR A 648 40.38 3.52 14.25
CA THR A 648 39.33 4.27 14.93
C THR A 648 38.83 3.53 16.17
N GLN A 649 38.42 4.32 17.18
CA GLN A 649 37.85 3.86 18.45
C GLN A 649 36.32 3.90 18.47
N VAL A 650 35.71 4.46 17.42
CA VAL A 650 34.25 4.47 17.20
C VAL A 650 33.96 3.98 15.79
N ASP A 651 32.85 3.27 15.63
CA ASP A 651 32.38 2.85 14.32
C ASP A 651 32.21 4.10 13.43
N THR A 652 32.73 4.04 12.22
CA THR A 652 32.68 5.14 11.25
C THR A 652 32.46 4.60 9.85
N THR A 653 32.30 5.49 8.88
CA THR A 653 32.11 5.14 7.47
C THR A 653 33.09 5.88 6.56
N ILE A 654 33.41 5.27 5.42
CA ILE A 654 34.17 5.89 4.33
C ILE A 654 33.34 5.75 3.05
N ASP A 655 33.05 6.86 2.38
CA ASP A 655 32.40 6.86 1.08
C ASP A 655 33.45 6.68 -0.03
N VAL A 656 33.37 5.56 -0.75
CA VAL A 656 34.28 5.23 -1.85
C VAL A 656 33.54 5.44 -3.17
N LEU A 657 33.90 6.49 -3.91
CA LEU A 657 33.33 6.81 -5.20
C LEU A 657 34.09 6.03 -6.28
N VAL A 658 33.40 5.12 -6.96
CA VAL A 658 33.95 4.31 -8.06
C VAL A 658 33.40 4.84 -9.38
N THR A 659 34.29 5.01 -10.36
CA THR A 659 33.93 5.48 -11.71
C THR A 659 34.43 4.49 -12.74
N VAL A 660 33.57 4.14 -13.70
CA VAL A 660 33.94 3.41 -14.92
C VAL A 660 33.73 4.30 -16.15
N ASN A 661 34.66 4.26 -17.09
CA ASN A 661 34.64 5.09 -18.30
C ASN A 661 35.04 4.24 -19.53
N ASP A 662 34.35 4.44 -20.65
CA ASP A 662 34.57 3.74 -21.93
C ASP A 662 35.40 4.57 -22.94
N GLY A 663 35.88 5.75 -22.54
CA GLY A 663 36.57 6.73 -23.39
C GLY A 663 35.68 7.86 -23.91
N GLN A 664 34.35 7.73 -23.84
CA GLN A 664 33.37 8.72 -24.29
C GLN A 664 32.37 9.15 -23.21
N ALA A 665 31.92 8.22 -22.37
CA ALA A 665 30.98 8.39 -21.28
C ALA A 665 31.43 7.65 -20.01
N SER A 666 30.76 7.90 -18.88
CA SER A 666 31.10 7.28 -17.60
C SER A 666 29.88 7.05 -16.74
N ASP A 667 29.94 6.00 -15.91
CA ASP A 667 29.01 5.75 -14.82
C ASP A 667 29.74 5.74 -13.47
N VAL A 668 29.04 6.18 -12.42
CA VAL A 668 29.62 6.49 -11.11
C VAL A 668 28.72 5.97 -10.00
N ALA A 669 29.30 5.24 -9.06
CA ALA A 669 28.61 4.71 -7.88
C ALA A 669 29.40 4.94 -6.60
N THR A 670 28.70 5.17 -5.49
CA THR A 670 29.32 5.28 -4.15
C THR A 670 29.11 3.98 -3.37
N VAL A 671 30.19 3.41 -2.85
CA VAL A 671 30.18 2.27 -1.93
C VAL A 671 30.53 2.73 -0.53
N ILE A 672 29.71 2.40 0.45
CA ILE A 672 29.96 2.74 1.86
C ILE A 672 30.82 1.65 2.51
N VAL A 673 32.00 2.01 3.03
CA VAL A 673 32.83 1.12 3.85
C VAL A 673 32.54 1.38 5.33
N ASN A 674 31.83 0.47 5.98
CA ASN A 674 31.62 0.49 7.42
C ASN A 674 32.88 0.03 8.14
N VAL A 675 33.52 0.93 8.88
CA VAL A 675 34.72 0.63 9.67
C VAL A 675 34.30 0.36 11.11
N LYS A 676 34.44 -0.89 11.55
CA LYS A 676 34.23 -1.28 12.94
C LYS A 676 35.42 -0.85 13.79
N ALA A 677 35.17 -0.19 14.92
CA ALA A 677 36.21 0.22 15.84
C ALA A 677 37.09 -0.97 16.31
N GLU A 678 38.35 -0.69 16.63
CA GLU A 678 39.19 -1.68 17.31
C GLU A 678 38.53 -2.09 18.63
N SER A 679 38.18 -3.36 18.76
CA SER A 679 37.76 -3.94 20.04
C SER A 679 38.99 -4.06 20.95
N GLY A 680 39.37 -2.95 21.57
CA GLY A 680 40.50 -2.80 22.49
C GLY A 680 40.06 -2.19 23.83
N THR A 681 39.54 -3.06 24.71
CA THR A 681 39.48 -2.93 26.18
C THR A 681 38.84 -1.67 26.78
N GLY A 682 37.51 -1.59 26.69
CA GLY A 682 36.69 -0.87 27.67
C GLY A 682 35.62 -1.81 28.22
N GLY A 683 35.82 -2.39 29.41
CA GLY A 683 34.74 -3.09 30.09
C GLY A 683 35.08 -4.10 31.17
N ASP A 684 36.33 -4.56 31.34
CA ASP A 684 36.62 -5.53 32.41
C ASP A 684 36.69 -4.82 33.76
N THR A 685 35.53 -4.69 34.39
CA THR A 685 35.42 -4.43 35.82
C THR A 685 35.47 -5.78 36.54
N THR A 686 36.54 -6.02 37.31
CA THR A 686 36.65 -7.18 38.21
C THR A 686 36.30 -6.82 39.65
N TRP A 687 36.07 -5.52 39.92
CA TRP A 687 35.54 -5.06 41.21
C TRP A 687 34.06 -5.41 41.36
N ASN A 688 33.71 -6.00 42.49
CA ASN A 688 32.35 -6.38 42.84
C ASN A 688 32.02 -5.72 44.19
N ALA A 689 30.93 -4.94 44.23
CA ALA A 689 30.50 -4.22 45.43
C ALA A 689 30.21 -5.13 46.63
N ASP A 690 29.84 -6.40 46.39
CA ASP A 690 29.52 -7.38 47.43
C ASP A 690 30.73 -8.22 47.88
N ALA A 691 31.89 -8.06 47.23
CA ALA A 691 33.13 -8.74 47.60
C ALA A 691 33.92 -7.96 48.67
N ILE A 692 34.61 -8.68 49.55
CA ILE A 692 35.52 -8.11 50.55
C ILE A 692 36.93 -8.11 49.97
N TYR A 693 37.61 -6.96 50.05
CA TYR A 693 39.00 -6.77 49.62
C TYR A 693 39.86 -6.35 50.81
N ASN A 694 41.03 -6.98 50.98
CA ASN A 694 42.01 -6.65 52.01
C ASN A 694 43.16 -5.81 51.44
N THR A 695 44.00 -5.24 52.31
CA THR A 695 45.19 -4.48 51.89
C THR A 695 46.03 -5.25 50.87
N GLY A 696 46.29 -4.63 49.72
CA GLY A 696 47.10 -5.19 48.65
C GLY A 696 46.32 -5.95 47.58
N ASP A 697 45.03 -6.25 47.80
CA ASP A 697 44.19 -6.86 46.78
C ASP A 697 43.99 -5.89 45.61
N THR A 698 44.00 -6.41 44.38
CA THR A 698 43.87 -5.58 43.17
C THR A 698 42.64 -5.94 42.35
N VAL A 699 41.96 -4.91 41.86
CA VAL A 699 40.78 -5.03 40.99
C VAL A 699 40.92 -4.12 39.77
N LEU A 700 40.18 -4.42 38.72
CA LEU A 700 39.98 -3.53 37.59
C LEU A 700 38.61 -2.86 37.74
N PHE A 701 38.55 -1.55 37.54
CA PHE A 701 37.30 -0.80 37.55
C PHE A 701 37.38 0.29 36.48
N GLY A 702 36.45 0.26 35.51
CA GLY A 702 36.51 1.16 34.35
C GLY A 702 37.81 1.03 33.53
N GLY A 703 38.41 -0.16 33.51
CA GLY A 703 39.67 -0.44 32.80
C GLY A 703 40.94 0.00 33.54
N VAL A 704 40.82 0.61 34.72
CA VAL A 704 41.96 1.04 35.54
C VAL A 704 42.18 0.05 36.68
N LYS A 705 43.43 -0.34 36.92
CA LYS A 705 43.80 -1.25 38.02
C LYS A 705 43.98 -0.45 39.31
N TYR A 706 43.25 -0.85 40.35
CA TYR A 706 43.33 -0.26 41.67
C TYR A 706 43.78 -1.29 42.71
N THR A 707 44.51 -0.83 43.71
CA THR A 707 44.95 -1.64 44.86
C THR A 707 44.26 -1.15 46.12
N ALA A 708 43.64 -2.05 46.88
CA ALA A 708 43.01 -1.73 48.16
C ALA A 708 44.08 -1.36 49.19
N GLN A 709 43.92 -0.21 49.83
CA GLN A 709 44.87 0.27 50.86
C GLN A 709 44.61 -0.37 52.22
N TRP A 710 43.35 -0.73 52.51
CA TRP A 710 42.90 -1.43 53.70
C TRP A 710 41.64 -2.24 53.40
N TRP A 711 41.14 -2.97 54.41
CA TRP A 711 39.91 -3.74 54.31
C TRP A 711 38.75 -2.86 53.80
N THR A 712 38.08 -3.28 52.74
CA THR A 712 36.91 -2.58 52.17
C THR A 712 35.89 -3.55 51.56
N LYS A 713 34.61 -3.16 51.60
CA LYS A 713 33.48 -3.82 50.94
C LYS A 713 32.50 -2.75 50.47
N GLY A 714 32.16 -2.73 49.19
CA GLY A 714 31.21 -1.79 48.60
C GLY A 714 31.77 -0.40 48.23
N ASP A 715 32.97 -0.02 48.69
CA ASP A 715 33.61 1.23 48.26
C ASP A 715 34.13 1.11 46.82
N GLN A 716 33.71 2.01 45.93
CA GLN A 716 34.03 1.93 44.50
C GLN A 716 35.42 2.53 44.17
N PRO A 717 36.29 1.80 43.43
CA PRO A 717 37.58 2.32 42.99
C PRO A 717 37.47 3.59 42.15
N GLY A 718 38.43 4.50 42.30
CA GLY A 718 38.43 5.82 41.65
C GLY A 718 37.58 6.90 42.34
N SER A 719 36.69 6.53 43.27
CA SER A 719 35.83 7.47 44.02
C SER A 719 36.04 7.44 45.54
N SER A 720 36.65 6.38 46.06
CA SER A 720 36.95 6.19 47.49
C SER A 720 38.45 6.16 47.74
N SER A 721 38.88 6.74 48.86
CA SER A 721 40.27 6.70 49.33
C SER A 721 40.74 5.31 49.77
N ALA A 722 39.83 4.33 49.87
CA ALA A 722 40.18 2.94 50.11
C ALA A 722 40.99 2.32 48.96
N TRP A 723 41.01 2.95 47.77
CA TRP A 723 41.67 2.47 46.56
C TRP A 723 42.74 3.44 46.08
N VAL A 724 43.90 2.90 45.70
CA VAL A 724 44.94 3.66 44.99
C VAL A 724 45.13 3.13 43.58
N GLU A 725 45.16 4.03 42.60
CA GLU A 725 45.43 3.70 41.21
C GLU A 725 46.85 3.16 41.05
N PHE A 726 46.99 2.03 40.37
CA PHE A 726 48.28 1.41 40.10
C PHE A 726 49.01 2.22 39.03
N ASN A 727 50.15 2.82 39.37
CA ASN A 727 50.93 3.67 38.46
C ASN A 727 52.22 2.95 38.05
N ASP A 728 52.36 2.63 36.75
CA ASP A 728 53.54 1.92 36.19
C ASP A 728 54.64 2.86 35.66
N GLY A 729 54.47 4.18 35.84
CA GLY A 729 55.48 5.17 35.49
C GLY A 729 55.46 5.63 34.02
N THR A 730 54.41 5.33 33.25
CA THR A 730 54.26 5.81 31.88
C THR A 730 53.56 7.18 31.79
N THR A 731 54.12 8.09 30.99
CA THR A 731 53.67 9.49 30.85
C THR A 731 52.54 9.60 29.82
N GLY A 732 51.30 9.85 30.26
CA GLY A 732 50.13 9.96 29.38
C GLY A 732 49.93 11.33 28.71
N GLU A 733 49.11 11.36 27.65
CA GLU A 733 48.76 12.57 26.90
C GLU A 733 48.03 13.62 27.75
N TRP A 734 48.25 14.90 27.46
CA TRP A 734 47.69 16.02 28.21
C TRP A 734 46.16 16.05 28.10
N LYS A 735 45.49 16.14 29.25
CA LYS A 735 44.03 16.22 29.34
C LYS A 735 43.62 17.53 30.01
N ALA A 736 42.78 18.32 29.34
CA ALA A 736 42.36 19.64 29.81
C ALA A 736 41.61 19.60 31.16
N ASP A 737 40.92 18.50 31.47
CA ASP A 737 40.14 18.32 32.68
C ASP A 737 40.95 17.72 33.86
N LYS A 738 42.20 17.32 33.61
CA LYS A 738 43.12 16.80 34.63
C LYS A 738 43.90 17.93 35.29
N ALA A 739 44.00 17.89 36.61
CA ALA A 739 44.91 18.75 37.35
C ALA A 739 46.30 18.13 37.41
N TYR A 740 47.33 18.94 37.16
CA TYR A 740 48.74 18.57 37.22
C TYR A 740 49.43 19.43 38.28
N THR A 741 50.31 18.82 39.07
CA THR A 741 51.10 19.47 40.13
C THR A 741 52.55 19.65 39.71
N ALA A 742 53.31 20.47 40.43
CA ALA A 742 54.71 20.74 40.12
C ALA A 742 55.52 19.43 40.05
N GLY A 743 56.08 19.13 38.88
CA GLY A 743 56.84 17.92 38.63
C GLY A 743 56.15 16.87 37.77
N ASP A 744 54.82 16.93 37.62
CA ASP A 744 54.07 15.99 36.80
C ASP A 744 54.41 16.16 35.33
N GLN A 745 54.53 15.04 34.62
CA GLN A 745 54.83 15.00 33.19
C GLN A 745 53.63 14.53 32.37
N THR A 746 53.54 15.04 31.15
CA THR A 746 52.50 14.67 30.18
C THR A 746 53.02 14.91 28.75
N THR A 747 52.39 14.31 27.75
CA THR A 747 52.74 14.53 26.34
C THR A 747 51.69 15.40 25.63
N PHE A 748 52.12 16.34 24.80
CA PHE A 748 51.24 17.17 23.97
C PHE A 748 51.89 17.42 22.60
N ASN A 749 51.18 17.10 21.50
CA ASN A 749 51.73 17.13 20.14
C ASN A 749 53.06 16.37 19.98
N GLY A 750 53.19 15.22 20.65
CA GLY A 750 54.39 14.37 20.58
C GLY A 750 55.60 14.86 21.39
N VAL A 751 55.43 15.92 22.18
CA VAL A 751 56.50 16.51 23.01
C VAL A 751 56.14 16.35 24.49
N THR A 752 57.11 15.97 25.31
CA THR A 752 56.91 15.84 26.77
C THR A 752 57.06 17.18 27.45
N TYR A 753 56.11 17.49 28.33
CA TYR A 753 56.11 18.68 29.16
C TYR A 753 56.02 18.31 30.63
N LYS A 754 56.66 19.13 31.45
CA LYS A 754 56.63 19.05 32.91
C LYS A 754 55.94 20.29 33.47
N ALA A 755 55.03 20.09 34.41
CA ALA A 755 54.36 21.20 35.08
C ALA A 755 55.33 21.88 36.06
N LYS A 756 55.50 23.20 35.94
CA LYS A 756 56.33 24.01 36.85
C LYS A 756 55.62 24.30 38.18
N TRP A 757 54.29 24.37 38.15
CA TRP A 757 53.40 24.54 39.30
C TRP A 757 52.02 23.96 38.98
N TRP A 758 51.10 24.01 39.94
CA TRP A 758 49.75 23.46 39.75
C TRP A 758 49.02 24.10 38.56
N THR A 759 48.43 23.29 37.70
CA THR A 759 47.66 23.75 36.53
C THR A 759 46.54 22.77 36.18
N LYS A 760 45.43 23.29 35.65
CA LYS A 760 44.33 22.51 35.08
C LYS A 760 43.73 23.30 33.93
N GLY A 761 43.62 22.69 32.76
CA GLY A 761 43.08 23.33 31.55
C GLY A 761 44.07 24.19 30.77
N ASP A 762 45.22 24.58 31.33
CA ASP A 762 46.25 25.28 30.56
C ASP A 762 47.00 24.31 29.64
N GLN A 763 47.00 24.58 28.35
CA GLN A 763 47.63 23.73 27.34
C GLN A 763 49.17 23.88 27.33
N PRO A 764 49.96 22.79 27.20
CA PRO A 764 51.40 22.87 27.01
C PRO A 764 51.81 23.55 25.69
N GLY A 765 52.97 24.22 25.70
CA GLY A 765 53.55 24.88 24.51
C GLY A 765 53.45 26.41 24.44
N ASN A 766 52.68 27.04 25.34
CA ASN A 766 52.58 28.51 25.38
C ASN A 766 53.79 29.16 26.09
N ALA A 767 54.40 30.16 25.45
CA ALA A 767 55.52 30.91 26.03
C ALA A 767 55.09 31.63 27.33
N GLY A 768 55.75 31.31 28.45
CA GLY A 768 55.42 31.86 29.77
C GLY A 768 54.33 31.11 30.55
N GLY A 769 53.74 30.04 29.97
CA GLY A 769 52.72 29.21 30.62
C GLY A 769 53.26 28.29 31.73
N PRO A 770 52.40 27.49 32.38
CA PRO A 770 52.77 26.64 33.52
C PRO A 770 53.62 25.42 33.13
N TRP A 771 53.81 25.18 31.84
CA TRP A 771 54.55 24.03 31.30
C TRP A 771 55.97 24.40 30.89
N GLU A 772 56.93 23.54 31.20
CA GLU A 772 58.26 23.54 30.59
C GLU A 772 58.42 22.29 29.74
N GLN A 773 58.95 22.43 28.53
CA GLN A 773 59.30 21.29 27.70
C GLN A 773 60.49 20.55 28.34
N VAL A 774 60.40 19.21 28.39
CA VAL A 774 61.45 18.33 28.96
C VAL A 774 62.43 17.91 27.90
#